data_AF-A0AAW6TEF0-F1
#
_entry.id   AF-A0AAW6TEF0-F1
#
_cell.length_a   1.000
_cell.length_b   1.000
_cell.length_c   1.000
_cell.angle_alpha   90.00
_cell.angle_beta   90.00
_cell.angle_gamma   90.00
#
_symmetry.space_group_name_H-M   'P 1'
#
loop_
_entity.id
_entity.type
_entity.pdbx_description
1 polymer ?
#
loop_
_entity_poly.entity_id
_entity_poly.type
_entity_poly.pdbx_seq_one_letter_code
_entity_poly.pdbx_strand_id
1 'polypeptide(L)'
;MPTLTNNIADSIGQFYLGQDVYPERTQGQATLYDAADLTTHAVIIGMTGSGKTGLGISLLEEAALDNIPVIAIDPKGDLGNLALTFPNLAASDFEPWIDSGMANQAGMSVAEFAKQTADNWQQGLGKSFQTAERVQALKAANRVSVYTPGSENGLPIALLGNLVPPPDSVKQDNEGYAEYIDATVSALLVLLKVDGDNLAPEHVFLAQLLKNAWDNNQTLTLVDLITQIQTPAFDKIGILPLSQVFADKDRGALAMKLNRLLASPSFASWLKGMPLDAGALFYDKNGKAQTSVLNIAHLSDDERLFFVTLLLTNLLGWMRRQQGTSTLRAILYMDEVFGYLPPIGNPPTKVLLLTLLKQARAFGLGIVLSTQNPVDLDYKALSNAGTWFIGRLQTAQDRERVMDGLLSASGSSGLDKAALNAWFDKLGKRQFLLHNVHDASPVIFSTRFTLNYLSGPLSKQAIAQLKANSQAIAPTDPAQAQATTPAINPLASTMSQPPALPKDVGLYYAPKDGAGDGQTFYEPTAFAYARVFFNDKKSGAQSQQQLLLTTAFGEPPLVVDWHQAILSDLTFEQLQSAPHQPAVLKQLPTQALDKASWKVWEKAVKEAIRQQQVLNLWYVDSLKLYSEVAESEEAFRNRLIVPLHEQRDIAIAQLRDSFAKKQDALAKKLQAANEKYQQQAAESSKGWLDAGVSIGSAVLGAFMGRKALSQTNINNVKRAMNSVGDINANKQSVAELDAICQQLQQELDSIGQQLQSQIDTLATTYDAQSIALDTVQIAPAAKDITVLLVGVLYQPL
;
A
#
# COMPACT_ATOMS: atom_id res chain seq x y z
N MET A 1 46.13 -6.99 0.41
CA MET A 1 44.79 -6.94 -0.21
C MET A 1 43.90 -6.13 0.73
N PRO A 2 43.75 -4.81 0.53
CA PRO A 2 42.88 -4.02 1.38
C PRO A 2 41.44 -4.41 1.06
N THR A 3 40.71 -4.87 2.09
CA THR A 3 39.27 -5.14 2.06
C THR A 3 38.53 -3.86 1.71
N LEU A 4 37.98 -3.84 0.49
CA LEU A 4 37.14 -2.78 -0.04
C LEU A 4 35.88 -2.66 0.82
N THR A 5 35.73 -1.59 1.59
CA THR A 5 34.43 -1.10 2.06
C THR A 5 33.72 -0.41 0.88
N ASN A 6 33.39 -1.18 -0.16
CA ASN A 6 32.77 -0.71 -1.42
C ASN A 6 31.24 -0.97 -1.44
N ASN A 7 30.57 -0.86 -0.30
CA ASN A 7 29.12 -1.11 -0.20
C ASN A 7 28.37 0.22 -0.06
N ILE A 8 27.24 0.35 -0.75
CA ILE A 8 26.30 1.45 -0.49
C ILE A 8 25.51 1.09 0.76
N ALA A 9 25.56 1.97 1.75
CA ALA A 9 24.73 1.84 2.94
C ALA A 9 23.27 2.07 2.57
N ASP A 10 22.39 1.12 2.93
CA ASP A 10 20.95 1.30 2.78
C ASP A 10 20.50 2.38 3.78
N SER A 11 20.07 3.53 3.27
CA SER A 11 19.58 4.62 4.10
C SER A 11 18.08 4.76 3.88
N ILE A 12 17.30 4.52 4.92
CA ILE A 12 15.84 4.63 4.85
C ILE A 12 15.43 5.99 4.31
N GLY A 13 14.50 5.97 3.36
CA GLY A 13 14.00 7.15 2.66
C GLY A 13 14.94 7.68 1.58
N GLN A 14 16.01 6.96 1.23
CA GLN A 14 16.90 7.31 0.12
C GLN A 14 17.06 6.15 -0.85
N PHE A 15 16.55 6.35 -2.06
CA PHE A 15 16.64 5.38 -3.13
C PHE A 15 17.96 5.52 -3.85
N TYR A 16 18.78 4.47 -3.84
CA TYR A 16 19.97 4.41 -4.67
C TYR A 16 19.59 4.08 -6.12
N LEU A 17 19.73 5.05 -7.03
CA LEU A 17 19.32 4.89 -8.42
C LEU A 17 20.49 4.62 -9.38
N GLY A 18 21.73 4.87 -8.97
CA GLY A 18 22.88 4.78 -9.87
C GLY A 18 24.04 5.68 -9.48
N GLN A 19 24.88 6.03 -10.44
CA GLN A 19 26.05 6.87 -10.21
C GLN A 19 25.97 8.14 -11.04
N ASP A 20 26.33 9.26 -10.43
CA ASP A 20 26.40 10.56 -11.10
C ASP A 20 27.43 10.51 -12.24
N VAL A 21 27.06 11.10 -13.37
CA VAL A 21 27.89 11.25 -14.58
C VAL A 21 28.21 12.72 -14.82
N TYR A 22 27.27 13.61 -14.53
CA TYR A 22 27.43 15.05 -14.64
C TYR A 22 26.64 15.74 -13.52
N PRO A 23 27.18 16.76 -12.84
CA PRO A 23 28.44 17.47 -13.16
C PRO A 23 29.70 16.67 -12.85
N GLU A 24 30.80 16.93 -13.57
CA GLU A 24 32.08 16.19 -13.44
C GLU A 24 32.59 16.12 -12.00
N ARG A 25 32.29 17.15 -11.18
CA ARG A 25 32.65 17.21 -9.76
C ARG A 25 32.02 16.12 -8.90
N THR A 26 30.85 15.59 -9.28
CA THR A 26 30.17 14.49 -8.56
C THR A 26 30.27 13.17 -9.33
N GLN A 27 31.04 13.11 -10.42
CA GLN A 27 31.13 11.92 -11.26
C GLN A 27 31.59 10.70 -10.44
N GLY A 28 30.86 9.60 -10.57
CA GLY A 28 31.08 8.34 -9.85
C GLY A 28 30.48 8.29 -8.43
N GLN A 29 29.94 9.41 -7.91
CA GLN A 29 29.22 9.40 -6.63
C GLN A 29 27.86 8.72 -6.76
N ALA A 30 27.35 8.16 -5.66
CA ALA A 30 26.03 7.55 -5.63
C ALA A 30 24.91 8.60 -5.84
N THR A 31 24.04 8.33 -6.80
CA THR A 31 22.79 9.06 -7.05
C THR A 31 21.74 8.58 -6.06
N LEU A 32 21.67 9.26 -4.90
CA LEU A 32 20.66 9.03 -3.88
C LEU A 32 19.47 9.98 -4.07
N TYR A 33 18.29 9.39 -4.26
CA TYR A 33 17.04 10.10 -4.49
C TYR A 33 16.16 10.04 -3.24
N ASP A 34 15.68 11.19 -2.77
CA ASP A 34 14.84 11.28 -1.58
C ASP A 34 13.44 10.71 -1.87
N ALA A 35 13.08 9.62 -1.20
CA ALA A 35 11.81 8.94 -1.42
C ALA A 35 10.61 9.86 -1.14
N ALA A 36 10.74 10.78 -0.17
CA ALA A 36 9.68 11.72 0.16
C ALA A 36 9.31 12.64 -1.02
N ASP A 37 10.23 12.87 -1.95
CA ASP A 37 9.98 13.71 -3.12
C ASP A 37 8.98 13.04 -4.10
N LEU A 38 8.76 11.72 -4.02
CA LEU A 38 7.69 11.03 -4.77
C LEU A 38 6.28 11.42 -4.33
N THR A 39 6.11 12.06 -3.17
CA THR A 39 4.83 12.70 -2.82
C THR A 39 4.43 13.76 -3.85
N THR A 40 5.41 14.29 -4.59
CA THR A 40 5.19 15.22 -5.70
C THR A 40 5.16 14.55 -7.07
N HIS A 41 5.06 13.22 -7.11
CA HIS A 41 5.02 12.40 -8.32
C HIS A 41 6.30 12.46 -9.17
N ALA A 42 6.46 11.47 -10.04
CA ALA A 42 7.60 11.38 -10.95
C ALA A 42 7.19 10.94 -12.35
N VAL A 43 7.97 11.35 -13.36
CA VAL A 43 7.82 10.91 -14.73
C VAL A 43 9.14 10.34 -15.25
N ILE A 44 9.09 9.20 -15.92
CA ILE A 44 10.21 8.56 -16.61
C ILE A 44 9.97 8.62 -18.12
N ILE A 45 10.79 9.38 -18.83
CA ILE A 45 10.66 9.62 -20.27
C ILE A 45 11.92 9.12 -20.98
N GLY A 46 11.76 8.52 -22.15
CA GLY A 46 12.88 8.15 -23.00
C GLY A 46 12.50 7.14 -24.06
N MET A 47 13.24 7.08 -25.16
CA MET A 47 12.98 6.16 -26.26
C MET A 47 13.10 4.68 -25.87
N THR A 48 12.67 3.76 -26.72
CA THR A 48 12.93 2.32 -26.56
C THR A 48 14.42 2.03 -26.45
N GLY A 49 14.82 1.19 -25.49
CA GLY A 49 16.22 0.84 -25.24
C GLY A 49 17.04 1.90 -24.47
N SER A 50 16.43 3.03 -24.08
CA SER A 50 17.09 4.04 -23.21
C SER A 50 17.36 3.54 -21.79
N GLY A 51 16.61 2.53 -21.33
CA GLY A 51 16.75 1.92 -20.00
C GLY A 51 15.61 2.23 -19.02
N LYS A 52 14.50 2.83 -19.45
CA LYS A 52 13.37 3.23 -18.59
C LYS A 52 12.89 2.11 -17.65
N THR A 53 12.63 0.94 -18.20
CA THR A 53 12.17 -0.22 -17.42
C THR A 53 13.19 -0.63 -16.36
N GLY A 54 14.49 -0.55 -16.67
CA GLY A 54 15.54 -0.79 -15.68
C GLY A 54 15.55 0.25 -14.56
N LEU A 55 15.40 1.55 -14.90
CA LEU A 55 15.26 2.61 -13.89
C LEU A 55 14.00 2.43 -13.04
N GLY A 56 12.86 2.10 -13.66
CA GLY A 56 11.60 1.83 -12.97
C GLY A 56 11.74 0.65 -12.01
N ILE A 57 12.31 -0.46 -12.45
CA ILE A 57 12.58 -1.62 -11.59
C ILE A 57 13.53 -1.26 -10.44
N SER A 58 14.62 -0.53 -10.70
CA SER A 58 15.51 -0.05 -9.63
C SER A 58 14.75 0.81 -8.61
N LEU A 59 13.88 1.71 -9.04
CA LEU A 59 13.05 2.52 -8.13
C LEU A 59 12.11 1.65 -7.29
N LEU A 60 11.46 0.65 -7.91
CA LEU A 60 10.55 -0.27 -7.21
C LEU A 60 11.28 -1.23 -6.25
N GLU A 61 12.52 -1.59 -6.55
CA GLU A 61 13.40 -2.34 -5.64
C GLU A 61 13.73 -1.53 -4.39
N GLU A 62 14.08 -0.25 -4.54
CA GLU A 62 14.36 0.62 -3.39
C GLU A 62 13.09 0.88 -2.58
N ALA A 63 11.93 1.05 -3.23
CA ALA A 63 10.65 1.13 -2.54
C ALA A 63 10.33 -0.14 -1.72
N ALA A 64 10.63 -1.31 -2.27
CA ALA A 64 10.47 -2.58 -1.57
C ALA A 64 11.40 -2.67 -0.35
N LEU A 65 12.68 -2.30 -0.50
CA LEU A 65 13.67 -2.27 0.59
C LEU A 65 13.24 -1.31 1.72
N ASP A 66 12.63 -0.18 1.39
CA ASP A 66 12.09 0.80 2.34
C ASP A 66 10.69 0.44 2.87
N ASN A 67 10.18 -0.76 2.58
CA ASN A 67 8.85 -1.24 3.01
C ASN A 67 7.68 -0.35 2.54
N ILE A 68 7.83 0.28 1.37
CA ILE A 68 6.83 1.15 0.75
C ILE A 68 5.96 0.31 -0.19
N PRO A 69 4.64 0.21 0.03
CA PRO A 69 3.77 -0.62 -0.79
C PRO A 69 3.60 -0.04 -2.20
N VAL A 70 3.52 -0.93 -3.18
CA VAL A 70 3.49 -0.58 -4.61
C VAL A 70 2.33 -1.28 -5.31
N ILE A 71 1.61 -0.52 -6.13
CA ILE A 71 0.80 -1.07 -7.23
C ILE A 71 1.49 -0.68 -8.53
N ALA A 72 1.92 -1.68 -9.31
CA ALA A 72 2.64 -1.48 -10.56
C ALA A 72 1.83 -2.01 -11.75
N ILE A 73 1.37 -1.12 -12.65
CA ILE A 73 0.62 -1.49 -13.86
C ILE A 73 1.60 -1.81 -14.98
N ASP A 74 1.51 -3.02 -15.53
CA ASP A 74 2.47 -3.59 -16.47
C ASP A 74 1.80 -4.03 -17.78
N PRO A 75 1.64 -3.12 -18.76
CA PRO A 75 1.10 -3.46 -20.07
C PRO A 75 2.10 -4.18 -20.99
N LYS A 76 3.39 -4.26 -20.61
CA LYS A 76 4.45 -4.88 -21.43
C LYS A 76 4.86 -6.26 -20.95
N GLY A 77 4.61 -6.58 -19.68
CA GLY A 77 4.92 -7.85 -19.05
C GLY A 77 6.33 -7.91 -18.45
N ASP A 78 7.05 -6.79 -18.40
CA ASP A 78 8.44 -6.73 -17.93
C ASP A 78 8.56 -6.58 -16.41
N LEU A 79 7.55 -6.02 -15.73
CA LEU A 79 7.62 -5.78 -14.27
C LEU A 79 7.44 -7.06 -13.46
N GLY A 80 6.94 -8.14 -14.08
CA GLY A 80 6.93 -9.47 -13.47
C GLY A 80 8.32 -9.96 -13.06
N ASN A 81 9.38 -9.42 -13.68
CA ASN A 81 10.78 -9.68 -13.29
C ASN A 81 11.09 -9.29 -11.84
N LEU A 82 10.31 -8.41 -11.19
CA LEU A 82 10.45 -8.10 -9.76
C LEU A 82 10.33 -9.34 -8.86
N ALA A 83 9.69 -10.42 -9.34
CA ALA A 83 9.59 -11.68 -8.62
C ALA A 83 10.87 -12.56 -8.74
N LEU A 84 11.79 -12.22 -9.65
CA LEU A 84 13.01 -12.98 -9.96
C LEU A 84 14.21 -12.50 -9.14
N THR A 85 14.10 -12.63 -7.82
CA THR A 85 15.16 -12.28 -6.87
C THR A 85 15.95 -13.53 -6.46
N PHE A 86 17.26 -13.57 -6.76
CA PHE A 86 18.14 -14.74 -6.57
C PHE A 86 19.34 -14.41 -5.65
N PRO A 87 19.21 -14.55 -4.32
CA PRO A 87 20.26 -14.17 -3.38
C PRO A 87 21.58 -14.94 -3.52
N ASN A 88 21.50 -16.23 -3.89
CA ASN A 88 22.68 -17.07 -4.06
C ASN A 88 23.44 -16.78 -5.36
N LEU A 89 22.81 -16.06 -6.30
CA LEU A 89 23.32 -15.82 -7.66
C LEU A 89 23.83 -17.11 -8.33
N ALA A 90 23.21 -18.25 -8.04
CA ALA A 90 23.64 -19.54 -8.59
C ALA A 90 23.09 -19.72 -10.00
N ALA A 91 23.86 -20.34 -10.90
CA ALA A 91 23.42 -20.59 -12.28
C ALA A 91 22.05 -21.30 -12.35
N SER A 92 21.80 -22.24 -11.43
CA SER A 92 20.52 -22.97 -11.31
C SER A 92 19.32 -22.08 -10.98
N ASP A 93 19.53 -20.92 -10.37
CA ASP A 93 18.46 -19.97 -10.08
C ASP A 93 17.98 -19.26 -11.36
N PHE A 94 18.91 -19.00 -12.29
CA PHE A 94 18.63 -18.33 -13.57
C PHE A 94 18.12 -19.29 -14.64
N GLU A 95 18.61 -20.54 -14.65
CA GLU A 95 18.34 -21.54 -15.69
C GLU A 95 16.86 -21.69 -16.07
N PRO A 96 15.89 -21.75 -15.14
CA PRO A 96 14.47 -21.89 -15.49
C PRO A 96 13.88 -20.69 -16.25
N TRP A 97 14.56 -19.54 -16.20
CA TRP A 97 14.11 -18.26 -16.76
C TRP A 97 14.91 -17.83 -17.99
N ILE A 98 15.82 -18.68 -18.46
CA ILE A 98 16.57 -18.45 -19.69
C ILE A 98 15.72 -18.83 -20.90
N ASP A 99 15.61 -17.90 -21.85
CA ASP A 99 15.03 -18.18 -23.15
C ASP A 99 15.97 -19.10 -23.97
N SER A 100 15.46 -20.26 -24.39
CA SER A 100 16.25 -21.24 -25.15
C SER A 100 16.63 -20.72 -26.54
N GLY A 101 15.84 -19.83 -27.14
CA GLY A 101 16.16 -19.15 -28.39
C GLY A 101 17.36 -18.22 -28.24
N MET A 102 17.44 -17.46 -27.15
CA MET A 102 18.59 -16.60 -26.84
C MET A 102 19.86 -17.41 -26.58
N ALA A 103 19.77 -18.51 -25.83
CA ALA A 103 20.90 -19.41 -25.60
C ALA A 103 21.43 -20.00 -26.92
N ASN A 104 20.52 -20.48 -27.77
CA ASN A 104 20.86 -21.01 -29.10
C ASN A 104 21.49 -19.94 -30.01
N GLN A 105 20.99 -18.70 -29.99
CA GLN A 105 21.59 -17.58 -30.75
C GLN A 105 23.00 -17.23 -30.25
N ALA A 106 23.26 -17.39 -28.96
CA ALA A 106 24.59 -17.23 -28.37
C ALA A 106 25.51 -18.43 -28.62
N GLY A 107 25.01 -19.52 -29.24
CA GLY A 107 25.75 -20.75 -29.49
C GLY A 107 26.06 -21.56 -28.23
N MET A 108 25.24 -21.41 -27.19
CA MET A 108 25.43 -22.03 -25.87
C MET A 108 24.22 -22.89 -25.48
N SER A 109 24.44 -23.89 -24.64
CA SER A 109 23.33 -24.57 -23.96
C SER A 109 22.64 -23.64 -22.95
N VAL A 110 21.40 -23.96 -22.56
CA VAL A 110 20.65 -23.19 -21.55
C VAL A 110 21.42 -23.10 -20.23
N ALA A 111 22.04 -24.21 -19.78
CA ALA A 111 22.83 -24.25 -18.55
C ALA A 111 24.12 -23.39 -18.64
N GLU A 112 24.83 -23.42 -19.78
CA GLU A 112 26.01 -22.58 -20.00
C GLU A 112 25.63 -21.09 -20.03
N PHE A 113 24.52 -20.75 -20.70
CA PHE A 113 24.02 -19.40 -20.76
C PHE A 113 23.52 -18.90 -19.40
N ALA A 114 22.89 -19.77 -18.60
CA ALA A 114 22.49 -19.47 -17.23
C ALA A 114 23.70 -19.18 -16.33
N LYS A 115 24.78 -19.96 -16.46
CA LYS A 115 26.04 -19.71 -15.75
C LYS A 115 26.65 -18.37 -16.17
N GLN A 116 26.74 -18.09 -17.46
CA GLN A 116 27.23 -16.80 -17.95
C GLN A 116 26.37 -15.64 -17.44
N THR A 117 25.06 -15.82 -17.38
CA THR A 117 24.11 -14.83 -16.87
C THR A 117 24.32 -14.56 -15.39
N ALA A 118 24.50 -15.61 -14.58
CA ALA A 118 24.83 -15.51 -13.16
C ALA A 118 26.15 -14.75 -12.93
N ASP A 119 27.20 -15.10 -13.67
CA ASP A 119 28.51 -14.43 -13.59
C ASP A 119 28.39 -12.93 -13.97
N ASN A 120 27.63 -12.62 -15.03
CA ASN A 120 27.35 -11.25 -15.45
C ASN A 120 26.56 -10.47 -14.40
N TRP A 121 25.60 -11.11 -13.74
CA TRP A 121 24.81 -10.49 -12.67
C TRP A 121 25.68 -10.15 -11.47
N GLN A 122 26.50 -11.10 -11.02
CA GLN A 122 27.44 -10.90 -9.91
C GLN A 122 28.42 -9.75 -10.20
N GLN A 123 28.98 -9.70 -11.41
CA GLN A 123 29.86 -8.61 -11.82
C GLN A 123 29.13 -7.26 -11.92
N GLY A 124 27.89 -7.26 -12.42
CA GLY A 124 27.06 -6.06 -12.54
C GLY A 124 26.70 -5.45 -11.17
N LEU A 125 26.33 -6.29 -10.21
CA LEU A 125 26.09 -5.89 -8.82
C LEU A 125 27.36 -5.28 -8.20
N GLY A 126 28.51 -5.95 -8.32
CA GLY A 126 29.78 -5.43 -7.83
C GLY A 126 30.18 -4.08 -8.43
N LYS A 127 30.01 -3.90 -9.75
CA LYS A 127 30.28 -2.62 -10.44
C LYS A 127 29.35 -1.48 -10.00
N SER A 128 28.17 -1.82 -9.47
CA SER A 128 27.20 -0.86 -8.96
C SER A 128 27.22 -0.73 -7.43
N PHE A 129 28.27 -1.25 -6.77
CA PHE A 129 28.47 -1.20 -5.31
C PHE A 129 27.35 -1.87 -4.51
N GLN A 130 26.80 -2.97 -5.05
CA GLN A 130 25.76 -3.78 -4.43
C GLN A 130 26.25 -5.20 -4.14
N THR A 131 25.67 -5.83 -3.11
CA THR A 131 26.11 -7.14 -2.62
C THR A 131 25.00 -8.18 -2.64
N ALA A 132 25.37 -9.45 -2.47
CA ALA A 132 24.42 -10.56 -2.35
C ALA A 132 23.53 -10.41 -1.10
N GLU A 133 24.06 -9.85 -0.01
CA GLU A 133 23.29 -9.54 1.19
C GLU A 133 22.17 -8.53 0.91
N ARG A 134 22.41 -7.54 0.04
CA ARG A 134 21.37 -6.59 -0.41
C ARG A 134 20.28 -7.28 -1.23
N VAL A 135 20.64 -8.26 -2.06
CA VAL A 135 19.66 -9.10 -2.79
C VAL A 135 18.86 -9.96 -1.81
N GLN A 136 19.49 -10.50 -0.76
CA GLN A 136 18.81 -11.23 0.31
C GLN A 136 17.85 -10.32 1.09
N ALA A 137 18.25 -9.09 1.40
CA ALA A 137 17.40 -8.10 2.04
C ALA A 137 16.16 -7.80 1.19
N LEU A 138 16.34 -7.56 -0.12
CA LEU A 138 15.23 -7.37 -1.05
C LEU A 138 14.29 -8.60 -1.08
N LYS A 139 14.84 -9.82 -1.07
CA LYS A 139 14.03 -11.05 -1.03
C LYS A 139 13.15 -11.14 0.22
N ALA A 140 13.63 -10.63 1.35
CA ALA A 140 12.91 -10.64 2.63
C ALA A 140 11.97 -9.44 2.83
N ALA A 141 12.10 -8.39 2.01
CA ALA A 141 11.37 -7.14 2.10
C ALA A 141 9.90 -7.29 1.64
N ASN A 142 9.40 -6.40 0.78
CA ASN A 142 8.04 -6.48 0.26
C ASN A 142 7.85 -7.73 -0.59
N ARG A 143 6.80 -8.49 -0.30
CA ARG A 143 6.38 -9.62 -1.12
C ARG A 143 5.99 -9.10 -2.51
N VAL A 144 6.49 -9.74 -3.57
CA VAL A 144 6.05 -9.45 -4.94
C VAL A 144 4.95 -10.42 -5.36
N SER A 145 3.79 -9.87 -5.72
CA SER A 145 2.61 -10.61 -6.16
C SER A 145 2.28 -10.23 -7.61
N VAL A 146 2.28 -11.22 -8.51
CA VAL A 146 1.94 -11.00 -9.93
C VAL A 146 0.49 -11.36 -10.19
N TYR A 147 -0.32 -10.33 -10.44
CA TYR A 147 -1.73 -10.44 -10.77
C TYR A 147 -1.96 -10.39 -12.28
N THR A 148 -2.92 -11.18 -12.75
CA THR A 148 -3.31 -11.25 -14.16
C THR A 148 -4.82 -11.11 -14.29
N PRO A 149 -5.40 -9.90 -14.25
CA PRO A 149 -6.83 -9.71 -14.44
C PRO A 149 -7.31 -10.33 -15.76
N GLY A 150 -8.47 -10.98 -15.75
CA GLY A 150 -8.99 -11.71 -16.91
C GLY A 150 -8.23 -12.99 -17.28
N SER A 151 -7.29 -13.45 -16.47
CA SER A 151 -6.52 -14.68 -16.69
C SER A 151 -6.21 -15.42 -15.37
N GLU A 152 -6.09 -16.73 -15.44
CA GLU A 152 -5.74 -17.57 -14.28
C GLU A 152 -4.24 -17.94 -14.25
N ASN A 153 -3.43 -17.46 -15.21
CA ASN A 153 -2.00 -17.76 -15.26
C ASN A 153 -1.25 -17.20 -14.04
N GLY A 154 -1.57 -15.98 -13.61
CA GLY A 154 -1.09 -15.39 -12.35
C GLY A 154 -2.16 -15.45 -11.27
N LEU A 155 -2.06 -14.53 -10.29
CA LEU A 155 -3.09 -14.32 -9.29
C LEU A 155 -4.30 -13.61 -9.96
N PRO A 156 -5.50 -14.22 -9.96
CA PRO A 156 -6.66 -13.60 -10.59
C PRO A 156 -7.23 -12.46 -9.72
N ILE A 157 -7.79 -11.44 -10.38
CA ILE A 157 -8.53 -10.34 -9.75
C ILE A 157 -9.98 -10.39 -10.24
N ALA A 158 -10.92 -10.44 -9.29
CA ALA A 158 -12.34 -10.36 -9.53
C ALA A 158 -12.75 -8.89 -9.64
N LEU A 159 -13.11 -8.44 -10.85
CA LEU A 159 -13.48 -7.05 -11.09
C LEU A 159 -14.95 -6.75 -10.80
N LEU A 160 -15.83 -7.72 -11.08
CA LEU A 160 -17.28 -7.48 -11.21
C LEU A 160 -18.11 -8.46 -10.41
N GLY A 161 -17.49 -9.10 -9.41
CA GLY A 161 -18.23 -9.87 -8.42
C GLY A 161 -19.27 -9.00 -7.71
N ASN A 162 -18.98 -7.71 -7.49
CA ASN A 162 -19.80 -6.77 -6.73
C ASN A 162 -19.44 -5.30 -7.08
N LEU A 163 -20.36 -4.53 -7.66
CA LEU A 163 -20.33 -3.06 -7.75
C LEU A 163 -20.71 -2.49 -6.39
N VAL A 164 -19.72 -2.43 -5.50
CA VAL A 164 -19.89 -1.99 -4.12
C VAL A 164 -20.09 -0.47 -4.08
N PRO A 165 -21.02 0.04 -3.24
CA PRO A 165 -21.12 1.48 -3.01
C PRO A 165 -19.79 2.08 -2.55
N PRO A 166 -19.47 3.32 -2.94
CA PRO A 166 -18.27 3.98 -2.43
C PRO A 166 -18.37 4.23 -0.92
N PRO A 167 -17.25 4.44 -0.21
CA PRO A 167 -17.26 4.77 1.22
C PRO A 167 -18.10 6.01 1.54
N ASP A 168 -18.62 6.12 2.76
CA ASP A 168 -19.47 7.25 3.17
C ASP A 168 -18.80 8.62 2.99
N SER A 169 -17.48 8.70 3.17
CA SER A 169 -16.69 9.91 2.91
C SER A 169 -16.81 10.41 1.47
N VAL A 170 -16.87 9.49 0.50
CA VAL A 170 -17.07 9.83 -0.92
C VAL A 170 -18.53 10.14 -1.19
N LYS A 171 -19.48 9.42 -0.59
CA LYS A 171 -20.92 9.70 -0.75
C LYS A 171 -21.33 11.07 -0.24
N GLN A 172 -20.68 11.55 0.83
CA GLN A 172 -20.93 12.87 1.42
C GLN A 172 -20.38 14.02 0.56
N ASP A 173 -19.41 13.75 -0.31
CA ASP A 173 -18.92 14.69 -1.32
C ASP A 173 -19.74 14.54 -2.60
N ASN A 174 -20.69 15.46 -2.83
CA ASN A 174 -21.58 15.39 -3.99
C ASN A 174 -20.84 15.36 -5.35
N GLU A 175 -19.75 16.12 -5.47
CA GLU A 175 -18.97 16.17 -6.71
C GLU A 175 -18.17 14.88 -6.87
N GLY A 176 -17.46 14.48 -5.82
CA GLY A 176 -16.69 13.24 -5.79
C GLY A 176 -17.54 11.98 -5.96
N TYR A 177 -18.79 11.98 -5.50
CA TYR A 177 -19.74 10.88 -5.68
C TYR A 177 -20.24 10.79 -7.13
N ALA A 178 -20.59 11.93 -7.74
CA ALA A 178 -21.00 11.98 -9.13
C ALA A 178 -19.86 11.52 -10.06
N GLU A 179 -18.63 12.00 -9.84
CA GLU A 179 -17.45 11.56 -10.58
C GLU A 179 -17.21 10.04 -10.46
N TYR A 180 -17.42 9.47 -9.27
CA TYR A 180 -17.24 8.03 -9.02
C TYR A 180 -18.29 7.19 -9.77
N ILE A 181 -19.55 7.64 -9.76
CA ILE A 181 -20.63 7.02 -10.55
C ILE A 181 -20.29 7.09 -12.04
N ASP A 182 -19.99 8.28 -12.55
CA ASP A 182 -19.70 8.50 -13.97
C ASP A 182 -18.51 7.65 -14.44
N ALA A 183 -17.42 7.61 -13.68
CA ALA A 183 -16.25 6.80 -14.01
C ALA A 183 -16.58 5.30 -14.08
N THR A 184 -17.39 4.81 -13.13
CA THR A 184 -17.82 3.40 -13.09
C THR A 184 -18.70 3.07 -14.28
N VAL A 185 -19.66 3.94 -14.63
CA VAL A 185 -20.54 3.75 -15.79
C VAL A 185 -19.76 3.81 -17.09
N SER A 186 -18.89 4.80 -17.26
CA SER A 186 -18.08 4.94 -18.49
C SER A 186 -17.15 3.74 -18.67
N ALA A 187 -16.58 3.18 -17.59
CA ALA A 187 -15.83 1.94 -17.66
C ALA A 187 -16.69 0.78 -18.20
N LEU A 188 -17.89 0.58 -17.64
CA LEU A 188 -18.81 -0.46 -18.08
C LEU A 188 -19.22 -0.29 -19.56
N LEU A 189 -19.50 0.93 -20.00
CA LEU A 189 -19.91 1.20 -21.39
C LEU A 189 -18.76 0.95 -22.39
N VAL A 190 -17.53 1.33 -22.05
CA VAL A 190 -16.34 1.03 -22.87
C VAL A 190 -16.18 -0.48 -23.06
N LEU A 191 -16.34 -1.26 -21.99
CA LEU A 191 -16.28 -2.73 -22.07
C LEU A 191 -17.36 -3.32 -22.98
N LEU A 192 -18.55 -2.71 -23.02
CA LEU A 192 -19.67 -3.12 -23.87
C LEU A 192 -19.56 -2.58 -25.31
N LYS A 193 -18.49 -1.83 -25.63
CA LYS A 193 -18.30 -1.14 -26.91
C LYS A 193 -19.47 -0.22 -27.23
N VAL A 194 -19.92 0.51 -26.22
CA VAL A 194 -20.91 1.58 -26.31
C VAL A 194 -20.18 2.90 -26.14
N ASP A 195 -20.55 3.92 -26.94
CA ASP A 195 -19.97 5.25 -26.81
C ASP A 195 -20.17 5.78 -25.38
N GLY A 196 -19.07 6.19 -24.76
CA GLY A 196 -19.04 6.62 -23.36
C GLY A 196 -19.34 8.11 -23.15
N ASP A 197 -20.19 8.71 -23.99
CA ASP A 197 -20.64 10.09 -23.77
C ASP A 197 -21.48 10.14 -22.48
N ASN A 198 -21.04 10.95 -21.49
CA ASN A 198 -21.71 11.08 -20.19
C ASN A 198 -23.13 11.66 -20.30
N LEU A 199 -23.51 12.22 -21.44
CA LEU A 199 -24.86 12.70 -21.72
C LEU A 199 -25.69 11.73 -22.58
N ALA A 200 -25.12 10.59 -22.99
CA ALA A 200 -25.85 9.58 -23.74
C ALA A 200 -26.95 8.94 -22.86
N PRO A 201 -28.09 8.54 -23.45
CA PRO A 201 -29.18 7.88 -22.74
C PRO A 201 -28.75 6.67 -21.90
N GLU A 202 -27.87 5.82 -22.43
CA GLU A 202 -27.33 4.64 -21.77
C GLU A 202 -26.55 5.00 -20.51
N HIS A 203 -25.74 6.06 -20.60
CA HIS A 203 -24.91 6.54 -19.49
C HIS A 203 -25.78 7.10 -18.37
N VAL A 204 -26.64 8.07 -18.70
CA VAL A 204 -27.54 8.72 -17.73
C VAL A 204 -28.42 7.67 -17.03
N PHE A 205 -28.91 6.67 -17.76
CA PHE A 205 -29.70 5.58 -17.21
C PHE A 205 -28.90 4.72 -16.22
N LEU A 206 -27.71 4.26 -16.60
CA LEU A 206 -26.86 3.44 -15.73
C LEU A 206 -26.37 4.24 -14.50
N ALA A 207 -26.05 5.51 -14.66
CA ALA A 207 -25.66 6.40 -13.57
C ALA A 207 -26.78 6.53 -12.53
N GLN A 208 -28.02 6.76 -12.99
CA GLN A 208 -29.18 6.83 -12.10
C GLN A 208 -29.45 5.49 -11.41
N LEU A 209 -29.25 4.37 -12.10
CA LEU A 209 -29.41 3.02 -11.54
C LEU A 209 -28.38 2.76 -10.43
N LEU A 210 -27.09 2.99 -10.70
CA LEU A 210 -26.02 2.84 -9.70
C LEU A 210 -26.24 3.79 -8.52
N LYS A 211 -26.59 5.05 -8.78
CA LYS A 211 -26.89 6.03 -7.74
C LYS A 211 -28.01 5.53 -6.83
N ASN A 212 -29.12 5.03 -7.38
CA ASN A 212 -30.24 4.54 -6.60
C ASN A 212 -29.82 3.34 -5.71
N ALA A 213 -29.11 2.36 -6.28
CA ALA A 213 -28.61 1.23 -5.51
C ALA A 213 -27.66 1.67 -4.39
N TRP A 214 -26.69 2.53 -4.70
CA TRP A 214 -25.68 2.96 -3.75
C TRP A 214 -26.21 3.92 -2.67
N ASP A 215 -27.19 4.77 -2.98
CA ASP A 215 -27.90 5.59 -1.98
C ASP A 215 -28.62 4.70 -0.95
N ASN A 216 -29.04 3.49 -1.35
CA ASN A 216 -29.63 2.47 -0.49
C ASN A 216 -28.61 1.49 0.11
N ASN A 217 -27.31 1.78 0.03
CA ASN A 217 -26.22 0.89 0.47
C ASN A 217 -26.28 -0.52 -0.15
N GLN A 218 -26.86 -0.64 -1.33
CA GLN A 218 -26.97 -1.90 -2.05
C GLN A 218 -25.75 -2.10 -2.95
N THR A 219 -25.03 -3.20 -2.74
CA THR A 219 -24.03 -3.72 -3.67
C THR A 219 -24.74 -4.39 -4.84
N LEU A 220 -24.33 -4.11 -6.08
CA LEU A 220 -24.91 -4.74 -7.27
C LEU A 220 -23.95 -5.75 -7.89
N THR A 221 -24.38 -6.99 -8.07
CA THR A 221 -23.70 -7.91 -8.98
C THR A 221 -24.02 -7.55 -10.43
N LEU A 222 -23.29 -8.11 -11.40
CA LEU A 222 -23.69 -7.99 -12.82
C LEU A 222 -25.07 -8.60 -13.09
N VAL A 223 -25.43 -9.66 -12.36
CA VAL A 223 -26.75 -10.28 -12.47
C VAL A 223 -27.82 -9.31 -11.99
N ASP A 224 -27.61 -8.67 -10.84
CA ASP A 224 -28.51 -7.63 -10.32
C ASP A 224 -28.62 -6.45 -11.29
N LEU A 225 -27.50 -6.03 -11.88
CA LEU A 225 -27.47 -4.96 -12.86
C LEU A 225 -28.32 -5.30 -14.10
N ILE A 226 -28.19 -6.52 -14.65
CA ILE A 226 -29.01 -6.97 -15.78
C ILE A 226 -30.50 -6.96 -15.41
N THR A 227 -30.85 -7.48 -14.23
CA THR A 227 -32.23 -7.51 -13.74
C THR A 227 -32.78 -6.09 -13.55
N GLN A 228 -32.00 -5.18 -12.96
CA GLN A 228 -32.42 -3.80 -12.74
C GLN A 228 -32.45 -2.96 -14.02
N ILE A 229 -31.66 -3.28 -15.04
CA ILE A 229 -31.78 -2.65 -16.36
C ILE A 229 -33.14 -2.97 -16.99
N GLN A 230 -33.57 -4.23 -16.88
CA GLN A 230 -34.87 -4.69 -17.38
C GLN A 230 -36.04 -4.19 -16.52
N THR A 231 -35.85 -4.15 -15.20
CA THR A 231 -36.87 -3.79 -14.21
C THR A 231 -36.32 -2.80 -13.18
N PRO A 232 -36.11 -1.52 -13.55
CA PRO A 232 -35.56 -0.52 -12.64
C PRO A 232 -36.59 -0.08 -11.60
N ALA A 233 -36.12 0.22 -10.40
CA ALA A 233 -36.95 0.69 -9.28
C ALA A 233 -37.38 2.17 -9.40
N PHE A 234 -37.32 2.75 -10.60
CA PHE A 234 -37.71 4.13 -10.89
C PHE A 234 -38.35 4.23 -12.28
N ASP A 235 -39.30 5.16 -12.44
CA ASP A 235 -40.11 5.35 -13.66
C ASP A 235 -39.82 6.68 -14.39
N LYS A 236 -38.94 7.52 -13.83
CA LYS A 236 -38.55 8.84 -14.37
C LYS A 236 -37.06 9.13 -14.14
N ILE A 237 -36.48 9.94 -15.02
CA ILE A 237 -35.15 10.54 -14.85
C ILE A 237 -35.31 12.05 -15.04
N GLY A 238 -34.93 12.84 -14.03
CA GLY A 238 -35.25 14.26 -13.98
C GLY A 238 -36.77 14.47 -14.02
N ILE A 239 -37.25 15.26 -15.00
CA ILE A 239 -38.68 15.53 -15.19
C ILE A 239 -39.36 14.58 -16.20
N LEU A 240 -38.57 13.79 -16.95
CA LEU A 240 -39.06 13.00 -18.06
C LEU A 240 -39.35 11.55 -17.64
N PRO A 241 -40.41 10.91 -18.19
CA PRO A 241 -40.61 9.48 -18.07
C PRO A 241 -39.41 8.68 -18.58
N LEU A 242 -39.07 7.60 -17.90
CA LEU A 242 -37.93 6.75 -18.25
C LEU A 242 -38.03 6.22 -19.69
N SER A 243 -39.23 5.86 -20.15
CA SER A 243 -39.46 5.40 -21.52
C SER A 243 -39.15 6.45 -22.60
N GLN A 244 -39.12 7.74 -22.25
CA GLN A 244 -38.71 8.82 -23.16
C GLN A 244 -37.21 9.07 -23.12
N VAL A 245 -36.57 8.88 -21.97
CA VAL A 245 -35.12 9.06 -21.81
C VAL A 245 -34.37 7.85 -22.37
N PHE A 246 -34.80 6.63 -22.03
CA PHE A 246 -34.21 5.39 -22.50
C PHE A 246 -35.27 4.28 -22.61
N ALA A 247 -35.71 4.00 -23.84
CA ALA A 247 -36.87 3.15 -24.11
C ALA A 247 -36.64 1.68 -23.73
N ASP A 248 -37.73 0.94 -23.45
CA ASP A 248 -37.70 -0.48 -23.04
C ASP A 248 -36.92 -1.37 -24.01
N LYS A 249 -37.02 -1.08 -25.31
CA LYS A 249 -36.29 -1.79 -26.36
C LYS A 249 -34.78 -1.59 -26.22
N ASP A 250 -34.34 -0.38 -25.95
CA ASP A 250 -32.92 -0.02 -25.84
C ASP A 250 -32.34 -0.53 -24.51
N ARG A 251 -33.12 -0.47 -23.43
CA ARG A 251 -32.82 -1.16 -22.16
C ARG A 251 -32.64 -2.66 -22.35
N GLY A 252 -33.56 -3.30 -23.07
CA GLY A 252 -33.46 -4.71 -23.42
C GLY A 252 -32.21 -5.02 -24.24
N ALA A 253 -31.84 -4.15 -25.18
CA ALA A 253 -30.61 -4.30 -25.97
C ALA A 253 -29.35 -4.18 -25.10
N LEU A 254 -29.31 -3.24 -24.16
CA LEU A 254 -28.22 -3.07 -23.20
C LEU A 254 -28.07 -4.27 -22.27
N ALA A 255 -29.18 -4.75 -21.69
CA ALA A 255 -29.21 -5.97 -20.87
C ALA A 255 -28.70 -7.19 -21.66
N MET A 256 -29.08 -7.31 -22.94
CA MET A 256 -28.59 -8.39 -23.80
C MET A 256 -27.08 -8.28 -24.08
N LYS A 257 -26.52 -7.07 -24.23
CA LYS A 257 -25.06 -6.89 -24.35
C LYS A 257 -24.32 -7.36 -23.09
N LEU A 258 -24.80 -6.95 -21.91
CA LEU A 258 -24.23 -7.40 -20.62
C LEU A 258 -24.36 -8.91 -20.43
N ASN A 259 -25.51 -9.50 -20.77
CA ASN A 259 -25.70 -10.95 -20.68
C ASN A 259 -24.75 -11.72 -21.62
N ARG A 260 -24.53 -11.22 -22.84
CA ARG A 260 -23.55 -11.81 -23.78
C ARG A 260 -22.12 -11.75 -23.23
N LEU A 261 -21.76 -10.65 -22.58
CA LEU A 261 -20.47 -10.52 -21.92
C LEU A 261 -20.33 -11.55 -20.78
N LEU A 262 -21.33 -11.64 -19.89
CA LEU A 262 -21.35 -12.60 -18.78
C LEU A 262 -21.30 -14.05 -19.25
N ALA A 263 -22.01 -14.38 -20.33
CA ALA A 263 -22.02 -15.72 -20.92
C ALA A 263 -20.75 -16.05 -21.71
N SER A 264 -19.86 -15.08 -21.94
CA SER A 264 -18.63 -15.33 -22.70
C SER A 264 -17.60 -16.09 -21.85
N PRO A 265 -17.00 -17.17 -22.37
CA PRO A 265 -15.99 -17.94 -21.63
C PRO A 265 -14.77 -17.11 -21.23
N SER A 266 -14.39 -16.12 -22.04
CA SER A 266 -13.30 -15.18 -21.75
C SER A 266 -13.58 -14.35 -20.50
N PHE A 267 -14.85 -14.08 -20.21
CA PHE A 267 -15.24 -13.23 -19.09
C PHE A 267 -15.32 -13.98 -17.76
N ALA A 268 -15.50 -15.30 -17.76
CA ALA A 268 -15.56 -16.11 -16.54
C ALA A 268 -14.32 -15.93 -15.64
N SER A 269 -13.15 -15.71 -16.22
CA SER A 269 -11.90 -15.44 -15.49
C SER A 269 -11.94 -14.13 -14.70
N TRP A 270 -12.75 -13.15 -15.10
CA TRP A 270 -12.88 -11.85 -14.44
C TRP A 270 -13.77 -11.88 -13.19
N LEU A 271 -14.45 -12.99 -12.95
CA LEU A 271 -15.28 -13.22 -11.76
C LEU A 271 -14.54 -14.00 -10.66
N LYS A 272 -13.32 -14.48 -10.95
CA LYS A 272 -12.52 -15.30 -10.05
C LYS A 272 -11.42 -14.48 -9.40
N GLY A 273 -11.00 -14.91 -8.21
CA GLY A 273 -9.86 -14.33 -7.50
C GLY A 273 -10.27 -13.33 -6.41
N MET A 274 -9.30 -12.56 -5.94
CA MET A 274 -9.57 -11.54 -4.92
C MET A 274 -10.37 -10.39 -5.52
N PRO A 275 -11.33 -9.79 -4.79
CA PRO A 275 -11.98 -8.57 -5.21
C PRO A 275 -10.95 -7.47 -5.50
N LEU A 276 -11.22 -6.62 -6.49
CA LEU A 276 -10.42 -5.43 -6.74
C LEU A 276 -10.54 -4.46 -5.56
N ASP A 277 -9.52 -4.44 -4.70
CA ASP A 277 -9.38 -3.50 -3.59
C ASP A 277 -7.92 -3.01 -3.50
N ALA A 278 -7.73 -1.70 -3.59
CA ALA A 278 -6.42 -1.06 -3.58
C ALA A 278 -5.71 -1.23 -2.23
N GLY A 279 -6.46 -1.30 -1.12
CA GLY A 279 -5.89 -1.59 0.20
C GLY A 279 -5.26 -2.98 0.23
N ALA A 280 -5.99 -4.00 -0.24
CA ALA A 280 -5.51 -5.38 -0.35
C ALA A 280 -4.43 -5.60 -1.43
N LEU A 281 -4.27 -4.65 -2.36
CA LEU A 281 -3.16 -4.62 -3.31
C LEU A 281 -1.92 -3.96 -2.70
N PHE A 282 -2.06 -2.97 -1.82
CA PHE A 282 -0.91 -2.36 -1.13
C PHE A 282 -0.43 -3.19 0.07
N TYR A 283 -1.35 -3.81 0.81
CA TYR A 283 -1.07 -4.54 2.04
C TYR A 283 -1.66 -5.95 1.99
N ASP A 284 -0.93 -6.92 2.53
CA ASP A 284 -1.46 -8.27 2.71
C ASP A 284 -2.45 -8.35 3.88
N LYS A 285 -3.00 -9.55 4.12
CA LYS A 285 -3.99 -9.81 5.17
C LYS A 285 -3.50 -9.46 6.57
N ASN A 286 -2.18 -9.58 6.79
CA ASN A 286 -1.53 -9.33 8.06
C ASN A 286 -1.04 -7.87 8.15
N GLY A 287 -1.32 -7.05 7.12
CA GLY A 287 -0.92 -5.66 7.07
C GLY A 287 0.50 -5.40 6.56
N LYS A 288 1.22 -6.41 6.08
CA LYS A 288 2.57 -6.22 5.54
C LYS A 288 2.49 -5.54 4.17
N ALA A 289 3.33 -4.54 3.93
CA ALA A 289 3.46 -3.92 2.62
C ALA A 289 3.90 -4.94 1.56
N GLN A 290 3.37 -4.78 0.35
CA GLN A 290 3.68 -5.65 -0.78
C GLN A 290 3.81 -4.87 -2.09
N THR A 291 4.42 -5.51 -3.07
CA THR A 291 4.55 -5.01 -4.43
C THR A 291 3.63 -5.82 -5.34
N SER A 292 2.48 -5.24 -5.66
CA SER A 292 1.48 -5.84 -6.55
C SER A 292 1.73 -5.45 -8.00
N VAL A 293 2.22 -6.40 -8.79
CA VAL A 293 2.41 -6.24 -10.24
C VAL A 293 1.15 -6.67 -10.96
N LEU A 294 0.49 -5.72 -11.61
CA LEU A 294 -0.72 -5.93 -12.40
C LEU A 294 -0.33 -6.11 -13.88
N ASN A 295 -0.06 -7.36 -14.28
CA ASN A 295 0.27 -7.67 -15.65
C ASN A 295 -1.00 -7.70 -16.52
N ILE A 296 -1.07 -6.75 -17.45
CA ILE A 296 -2.20 -6.56 -18.38
C ILE A 296 -1.78 -6.73 -19.84
N ALA A 297 -0.60 -7.30 -20.10
CA ALA A 297 -0.06 -7.47 -21.43
C ALA A 297 -0.94 -8.37 -22.32
N HIS A 298 -1.63 -9.36 -21.74
CA HIS A 298 -2.52 -10.28 -22.47
C HIS A 298 -3.90 -9.70 -22.79
N LEU A 299 -4.27 -8.56 -22.20
CA LEU A 299 -5.57 -7.93 -22.41
C LEU A 299 -5.60 -7.12 -23.71
N SER A 300 -6.78 -7.07 -24.34
CA SER A 300 -7.05 -6.13 -25.43
C SER A 300 -7.11 -4.69 -24.92
N ASP A 301 -7.01 -3.69 -25.82
CA ASP A 301 -6.99 -2.28 -25.41
C ASP A 301 -8.28 -1.86 -24.67
N ASP A 302 -9.45 -2.34 -25.10
CA ASP A 302 -10.72 -2.10 -24.42
C ASP A 302 -10.73 -2.70 -23.00
N GLU A 303 -10.22 -3.93 -22.84
CA GLU A 303 -10.13 -4.61 -21.54
C GLU A 303 -9.11 -3.94 -20.61
N ARG A 304 -8.00 -3.42 -21.16
CA ARG A 304 -7.01 -2.65 -20.41
C ARG A 304 -7.59 -1.36 -19.89
N LEU A 305 -8.24 -0.57 -20.76
CA LEU A 305 -8.91 0.67 -20.36
C LEU A 305 -9.97 0.40 -19.29
N PHE A 306 -10.76 -0.65 -19.46
CA PHE A 306 -11.76 -1.07 -18.48
C PHE A 306 -11.12 -1.39 -17.11
N PHE A 307 -10.14 -2.28 -17.07
CA PHE A 307 -9.47 -2.68 -15.83
C PHE A 307 -8.79 -1.49 -15.13
N VAL A 308 -8.02 -0.70 -15.88
CA VAL A 308 -7.30 0.46 -15.32
C VAL A 308 -8.28 1.50 -14.79
N THR A 309 -9.40 1.76 -15.47
CA THR A 309 -10.41 2.70 -14.97
C THR A 309 -10.97 2.27 -13.61
N LEU A 310 -11.33 0.99 -13.46
CA LEU A 310 -11.84 0.48 -12.18
C LEU A 310 -10.78 0.50 -11.09
N LEU A 311 -9.54 0.14 -11.42
CA LEU A 311 -8.41 0.20 -10.49
C LEU A 311 -8.20 1.63 -9.98
N LEU A 312 -8.13 2.62 -10.87
CA LEU A 312 -7.92 4.03 -10.49
C LEU A 312 -9.10 4.58 -9.68
N THR A 313 -10.32 4.17 -10.00
CA THR A 313 -11.53 4.53 -9.26
C THR A 313 -11.48 3.98 -7.83
N ASN A 314 -11.14 2.70 -7.68
CA ASN A 314 -10.97 2.06 -6.38
C ASN A 314 -9.82 2.69 -5.58
N LEU A 315 -8.71 3.02 -6.24
CA LEU A 315 -7.57 3.72 -5.65
C LEU A 315 -7.93 5.12 -5.15
N LEU A 316 -8.72 5.90 -5.90
CA LEU A 316 -9.23 7.20 -5.45
C LEU A 316 -10.10 7.06 -4.21
N GLY A 317 -11.00 6.06 -4.19
CA GLY A 317 -11.80 5.74 -3.01
C GLY A 317 -10.94 5.38 -1.80
N TRP A 318 -9.89 4.58 -2.00
CA TRP A 318 -8.93 4.26 -0.94
C TRP A 318 -8.17 5.50 -0.45
N MET A 319 -7.69 6.35 -1.37
CA MET A 319 -6.93 7.57 -1.08
C MET A 319 -7.74 8.54 -0.22
N ARG A 320 -9.00 8.80 -0.59
CA ARG A 320 -9.91 9.71 0.14
C ARG A 320 -10.23 9.25 1.57
N ARG A 321 -10.05 7.96 1.89
CA ARG A 321 -10.18 7.42 3.26
C ARG A 321 -8.94 7.66 4.13
N GLN A 322 -7.79 7.97 3.52
CA GLN A 322 -6.55 8.13 4.28
C GLN A 322 -6.54 9.49 4.98
N GLN A 323 -5.89 9.56 6.14
CA GLN A 323 -5.55 10.86 6.72
C GLN A 323 -4.44 11.52 5.90
N GLY A 324 -4.52 12.85 5.80
CA GLY A 324 -3.50 13.64 5.12
C GLY A 324 -2.13 13.43 5.76
N THR A 325 -1.09 13.35 4.92
CA THR A 325 0.28 13.08 5.36
C THR A 325 1.28 13.74 4.40
N SER A 326 2.42 14.18 4.93
CA SER A 326 3.55 14.67 4.12
C SER A 326 4.58 13.58 3.78
N THR A 327 4.41 12.37 4.31
CA THR A 327 5.30 11.22 4.09
C THR A 327 4.78 10.37 2.93
N LEU A 328 5.70 9.74 2.20
CA LEU A 328 5.34 8.77 1.16
C LEU A 328 4.72 7.51 1.82
N ARG A 329 3.43 7.31 1.58
CA ARG A 329 2.63 6.18 2.09
C ARG A 329 2.64 5.00 1.11
N ALA A 330 2.52 5.25 -0.18
CA ALA A 330 2.38 4.22 -1.20
C ALA A 330 2.76 4.75 -2.59
N ILE A 331 3.05 3.85 -3.53
CA ILE A 331 3.38 4.20 -4.92
C ILE A 331 2.41 3.52 -5.89
N LEU A 332 1.78 4.30 -6.76
CA LEU A 332 1.22 3.83 -8.03
C LEU A 332 2.28 4.02 -9.12
N TYR A 333 2.80 2.92 -9.66
CA TYR A 333 3.69 2.93 -10.82
C TYR A 333 2.93 2.48 -12.06
N MET A 334 3.05 3.20 -13.18
CA MET A 334 2.48 2.81 -14.46
C MET A 334 3.57 2.77 -15.52
N ASP A 335 3.87 1.58 -16.05
CA ASP A 335 4.70 1.49 -17.24
C ASP A 335 3.87 1.79 -18.49
N GLU A 336 4.46 2.50 -19.43
CA GLU A 336 3.84 2.93 -20.69
C GLU A 336 2.43 3.52 -20.55
N VAL A 337 2.33 4.74 -20.04
CA VAL A 337 1.06 5.46 -19.84
C VAL A 337 0.37 5.92 -21.14
N PHE A 338 0.92 5.61 -22.31
CA PHE A 338 0.32 5.91 -23.61
C PHE A 338 -1.11 5.36 -23.72
N GLY A 339 -2.03 6.17 -24.27
CA GLY A 339 -3.45 5.82 -24.41
C GLY A 339 -4.32 6.07 -23.17
N TYR A 340 -3.73 6.09 -21.96
CA TYR A 340 -4.47 6.33 -20.71
C TYR A 340 -4.58 7.81 -20.34
N LEU A 341 -3.62 8.63 -20.80
CA LEU A 341 -3.54 10.06 -20.51
C LEU A 341 -3.21 10.88 -21.78
N PRO A 342 -3.98 10.75 -22.89
CA PRO A 342 -3.66 11.40 -24.15
C PRO A 342 -3.92 12.91 -24.10
N PRO A 343 -3.20 13.73 -24.89
CA PRO A 343 -3.41 15.17 -24.96
C PRO A 343 -4.74 15.52 -25.64
N ILE A 344 -5.15 14.71 -26.62
CA ILE A 344 -6.41 14.81 -27.38
C ILE A 344 -7.26 13.58 -27.06
N GLY A 345 -8.55 13.78 -26.83
CA GLY A 345 -9.48 12.73 -26.39
C GLY A 345 -9.66 12.71 -24.88
N ASN A 346 -10.68 11.97 -24.44
CA ASN A 346 -11.07 11.87 -23.03
C ASN A 346 -11.44 10.44 -22.63
N PRO A 347 -10.47 9.50 -22.62
CA PRO A 347 -10.73 8.16 -22.09
C PRO A 347 -11.11 8.26 -20.60
N PRO A 348 -11.90 7.32 -20.05
CA PRO A 348 -12.33 7.35 -18.65
C PRO A 348 -11.17 7.47 -17.65
N THR A 349 -10.01 6.90 -17.98
CA THR A 349 -8.79 6.96 -17.17
C THR A 349 -8.22 8.37 -17.02
N LYS A 350 -8.42 9.27 -17.99
CA LYS A 350 -7.78 10.59 -18.03
C LYS A 350 -8.17 11.46 -16.85
N VAL A 351 -9.47 11.56 -16.57
CA VAL A 351 -9.99 12.38 -15.45
C VAL A 351 -9.50 11.84 -14.11
N LEU A 352 -9.48 10.51 -13.95
CA LEU A 352 -9.02 9.85 -12.73
C LEU A 352 -7.52 10.08 -12.48
N LEU A 353 -6.68 9.90 -13.50
CA LEU A 353 -5.25 10.17 -13.42
C LEU A 353 -4.96 11.65 -13.12
N LEU A 354 -5.67 12.58 -13.76
CA LEU A 354 -5.55 14.01 -13.46
C LEU A 354 -5.94 14.34 -12.02
N THR A 355 -6.98 13.70 -11.50
CA THR A 355 -7.43 13.89 -10.11
C THR A 355 -6.39 13.36 -9.15
N LEU A 356 -5.86 12.16 -9.38
CA LEU A 356 -4.77 11.58 -8.61
C LEU A 356 -3.53 12.49 -8.64
N LEU A 357 -3.06 12.93 -9.81
CA LEU A 357 -1.90 13.82 -9.93
C LEU A 357 -2.06 15.18 -9.23
N LYS A 358 -3.29 15.64 -8.98
CA LYS A 358 -3.57 16.90 -8.27
C LYS A 358 -3.73 16.70 -6.77
N GLN A 359 -4.34 15.60 -6.34
CA GLN A 359 -4.80 15.42 -4.95
C GLN A 359 -3.97 14.41 -4.17
N ALA A 360 -3.36 13.41 -4.82
CA ALA A 360 -2.68 12.29 -4.16
C ALA A 360 -1.50 12.70 -3.28
N ARG A 361 -0.85 13.82 -3.61
CA ARG A 361 0.21 14.44 -2.79
C ARG A 361 -0.23 14.66 -1.33
N ALA A 362 -1.47 15.09 -1.10
CA ALA A 362 -1.96 15.39 0.25
C ALA A 362 -2.14 14.14 1.12
N PHE A 363 -2.20 12.96 0.50
CA PHE A 363 -2.46 11.68 1.16
C PHE A 363 -1.23 10.75 1.15
N GLY A 364 -0.08 11.25 0.70
CA GLY A 364 1.17 10.47 0.62
C GLY A 364 1.18 9.41 -0.49
N LEU A 365 0.28 9.49 -1.48
CA LEU A 365 0.29 8.57 -2.62
C LEU A 365 1.16 9.15 -3.75
N GLY A 366 2.33 8.54 -3.97
CA GLY A 366 3.22 8.88 -5.07
C GLY A 366 2.77 8.22 -6.37
N ILE A 367 2.91 8.93 -7.49
CA ILE A 367 2.53 8.44 -8.82
C ILE A 367 3.78 8.50 -9.69
N VAL A 368 4.16 7.38 -10.28
CA VAL A 368 5.31 7.29 -11.18
C VAL A 368 4.82 6.85 -12.55
N LEU A 369 4.91 7.74 -13.53
CA LEU A 369 4.44 7.49 -14.89
C LEU A 369 5.63 7.29 -15.82
N SER A 370 5.72 6.15 -16.50
CA SER A 370 6.74 5.87 -17.51
C SER A 370 6.15 5.91 -18.92
N THR A 371 6.88 6.48 -19.89
CA THR A 371 6.42 6.57 -21.28
C THR A 371 7.57 6.55 -22.29
N GLN A 372 7.32 5.92 -23.44
CA GLN A 372 8.21 5.99 -24.60
C GLN A 372 7.96 7.24 -25.46
N ASN A 373 6.71 7.71 -25.48
CA ASN A 373 6.22 8.74 -26.41
C ASN A 373 5.73 9.97 -25.62
N PRO A 374 6.60 10.96 -25.34
CA PRO A 374 6.22 12.12 -24.55
C PRO A 374 5.26 13.08 -25.27
N VAL A 375 5.25 13.08 -26.61
CA VAL A 375 4.37 13.94 -27.41
C VAL A 375 2.90 13.56 -27.26
N ASP A 376 2.63 12.27 -27.03
CA ASP A 376 1.29 11.70 -26.97
C ASP A 376 0.72 11.66 -25.53
N LEU A 377 1.25 12.50 -24.64
CA LEU A 377 0.76 12.65 -23.27
C LEU A 377 0.21 14.05 -22.98
N ASP A 378 -0.80 14.10 -22.13
CA ASP A 378 -1.34 15.35 -21.61
C ASP A 378 -0.28 16.06 -20.76
N TYR A 379 0.37 17.02 -21.38
CA TYR A 379 1.50 17.72 -20.82
C TYR A 379 1.14 18.53 -19.55
N LYS A 380 -0.09 19.05 -19.46
CA LYS A 380 -0.58 19.75 -18.25
C LYS A 380 -0.75 18.79 -17.06
N ALA A 381 -0.92 17.50 -17.33
CA ALA A 381 -0.92 16.49 -16.28
C ALA A 381 0.50 16.32 -15.72
N LEU A 382 1.49 16.19 -16.61
CA LEU A 382 2.89 15.95 -16.25
C LEU A 382 3.53 17.12 -15.48
N SER A 383 3.07 18.36 -15.67
CA SER A 383 3.56 19.51 -14.88
C SER A 383 3.26 19.43 -13.39
N ASN A 384 2.39 18.51 -12.96
CA ASN A 384 2.17 18.24 -11.53
C ASN A 384 3.25 17.33 -10.93
N ALA A 385 4.11 16.72 -11.75
CA ALA A 385 5.22 15.91 -11.29
C ALA A 385 6.43 16.79 -10.94
N GLY A 386 6.91 16.65 -9.71
CA GLY A 386 8.10 17.31 -9.19
C GLY A 386 9.40 16.66 -9.64
N THR A 387 9.38 15.37 -9.98
CA THR A 387 10.57 14.64 -10.44
C THR A 387 10.45 14.19 -11.89
N TRP A 388 11.50 14.46 -12.67
CA TRP A 388 11.60 14.11 -14.09
C TRP A 388 12.89 13.34 -14.33
N PHE A 389 12.75 12.10 -14.80
CA PHE A 389 13.84 11.26 -15.28
C PHE A 389 13.79 11.21 -16.80
N ILE A 390 14.73 11.88 -17.46
CA ILE A 390 14.73 12.01 -18.93
C ILE A 390 15.92 11.26 -19.49
N GLY A 391 15.65 10.14 -20.15
CA GLY A 391 16.61 9.39 -20.93
C GLY A 391 16.77 9.94 -22.34
N ARG A 392 17.48 9.18 -23.17
CA ARG A 392 17.72 9.56 -24.58
C ARG A 392 16.39 9.74 -25.36
N LEU A 393 16.31 10.84 -26.11
CA LEU A 393 15.18 11.21 -26.98
C LEU A 393 15.60 11.11 -28.46
N GLN A 394 14.74 10.56 -29.33
CA GLN A 394 15.07 10.35 -30.75
C GLN A 394 14.77 11.56 -31.62
N THR A 395 13.59 12.15 -31.46
CA THR A 395 13.11 13.19 -32.39
C THR A 395 13.31 14.60 -31.81
N ALA A 396 13.44 15.60 -32.69
CA ALA A 396 13.49 17.00 -32.28
C ALA A 396 12.19 17.43 -31.59
N GLN A 397 11.05 16.87 -32.02
CA GLN A 397 9.74 17.15 -31.45
C GLN A 397 9.60 16.62 -30.02
N ASP A 398 10.08 15.40 -29.74
CA ASP A 398 10.12 14.86 -28.37
C ASP A 398 10.96 15.75 -27.45
N ARG A 399 12.12 16.19 -27.94
CA ARG A 399 13.04 17.07 -27.20
C ARG A 399 12.40 18.41 -26.88
N GLU A 400 11.79 19.06 -27.87
CA GLU A 400 11.11 20.34 -27.66
C GLU A 400 9.95 20.19 -26.67
N ARG A 401 9.16 19.13 -26.80
CA ARG A 401 8.02 18.88 -25.89
C ARG A 401 8.45 18.64 -24.45
N VAL A 402 9.48 17.83 -24.24
CA VAL A 402 10.05 17.55 -22.91
C VAL A 402 10.74 18.78 -22.32
N MET A 403 11.23 19.68 -23.16
CA MET A 403 11.85 20.94 -22.74
C MET A 403 10.81 22.00 -22.34
N ASP A 404 9.75 22.18 -23.12
CA ASP A 404 8.64 23.10 -22.82
C ASP A 404 7.94 22.76 -21.49
N GLY A 405 7.52 21.51 -21.35
CA GLY A 405 8.29 20.64 -20.47
C GLY A 405 8.72 21.11 -19.08
N LEU A 406 9.93 20.69 -18.80
CA LEU A 406 10.74 21.14 -17.69
C LEU A 406 10.64 22.64 -17.45
N LEU A 407 10.67 23.48 -18.49
CA LEU A 407 10.62 24.94 -18.34
C LEU A 407 9.31 25.42 -17.67
N SER A 408 8.18 24.79 -17.99
CA SER A 408 6.89 25.09 -17.36
C SER A 408 6.78 24.57 -15.92
N ALA A 409 7.32 23.37 -15.64
CA ALA A 409 7.29 22.75 -14.32
C ALA A 409 8.27 23.42 -13.33
N SER A 410 9.38 23.94 -13.85
CA SER A 410 10.49 24.45 -13.06
C SER A 410 10.39 25.94 -12.71
N GLY A 411 9.40 26.67 -13.26
CA GLY A 411 9.13 28.07 -12.89
C GLY A 411 10.35 28.99 -12.96
N SER A 412 10.62 29.74 -11.89
CA SER A 412 11.73 30.71 -11.76
C SER A 412 13.11 30.10 -11.48
N SER A 413 13.28 28.77 -11.58
CA SER A 413 14.53 28.06 -11.27
C SER A 413 15.69 28.28 -12.25
N GLY A 414 15.53 29.14 -13.27
CA GLY A 414 16.63 29.61 -14.11
C GLY A 414 17.22 28.56 -15.04
N LEU A 415 16.48 27.49 -15.37
CA LEU A 415 16.89 26.52 -16.39
C LEU A 415 16.93 27.18 -17.77
N ASP A 416 18.10 27.24 -18.37
CA ASP A 416 18.32 27.77 -19.72
C ASP A 416 18.05 26.69 -20.78
N LYS A 417 17.29 27.05 -21.82
CA LYS A 417 16.96 26.20 -22.96
C LYS A 417 18.23 25.68 -23.66
N ALA A 418 19.28 26.52 -23.74
CA ALA A 418 20.54 26.09 -24.37
C ALA A 418 21.30 25.06 -23.53
N ALA A 419 21.32 25.22 -22.20
CA ALA A 419 21.93 24.25 -21.29
C ALA A 419 21.22 22.89 -21.32
N LEU A 420 19.88 22.87 -21.33
CA LEU A 420 19.09 21.63 -21.45
C LEU A 420 19.39 20.88 -22.74
N ASN A 421 19.46 21.58 -23.88
CA ASN A 421 19.83 20.97 -25.15
C ASN A 421 21.23 20.33 -25.10
N ALA A 422 22.21 21.03 -24.53
CA ALA A 422 23.56 20.49 -24.36
C ALA A 422 23.61 19.24 -23.45
N TRP A 423 22.72 19.15 -22.46
CA TRP A 423 22.60 17.97 -21.61
C TRP A 423 21.92 16.80 -22.33
N PHE A 424 20.86 17.04 -23.10
CA PHE A 424 20.20 15.99 -23.88
C PHE A 424 21.14 15.34 -24.90
N ASP A 425 22.11 16.08 -25.44
CA ASP A 425 23.13 15.53 -26.34
C ASP A 425 24.16 14.63 -25.63
N LYS A 426 24.33 14.80 -24.32
CA LYS A 426 25.25 13.99 -23.51
C LYS A 426 24.62 12.67 -23.02
N LEU A 427 23.31 12.48 -23.16
CA LEU A 427 22.61 11.30 -22.64
C LEU A 427 22.95 10.03 -23.42
N GLY A 428 23.75 9.17 -22.79
CA GLY A 428 24.05 7.82 -23.26
C GLY A 428 22.95 6.80 -22.98
N LYS A 429 23.24 5.53 -23.28
CA LYS A 429 22.37 4.40 -22.92
C LYS A 429 22.36 4.24 -21.40
N ARG A 430 21.18 4.00 -20.79
CA ARG A 430 21.01 3.84 -19.33
C ARG A 430 21.49 5.07 -18.53
N GLN A 431 21.48 6.24 -19.15
CA GLN A 431 21.72 7.52 -18.50
C GLN A 431 20.46 8.38 -18.55
N PHE A 432 20.20 9.07 -17.45
CA PHE A 432 19.03 9.90 -17.28
C PHE A 432 19.43 11.25 -16.71
N LEU A 433 18.88 12.32 -17.28
CA LEU A 433 18.80 13.61 -16.62
C LEU A 433 17.72 13.51 -15.53
N LEU A 434 18.14 13.67 -14.29
CA LEU A 434 17.26 13.80 -13.14
C LEU A 434 17.09 15.29 -12.83
N HIS A 435 15.88 15.80 -13.08
CA HIS A 435 15.44 17.09 -12.59
C HIS A 435 14.40 16.87 -11.50
N ASN A 436 14.64 17.42 -10.32
CA ASN A 436 13.74 17.35 -9.18
C ASN A 436 13.53 18.79 -8.68
N VAL A 437 12.28 19.20 -8.50
CA VAL A 437 11.91 20.55 -8.03
C VAL A 437 12.43 20.86 -6.62
N HIS A 438 12.75 19.83 -5.84
CA HIS A 438 13.31 19.98 -4.49
C HIS A 438 14.85 20.06 -4.50
N ASP A 439 15.48 19.76 -5.64
CA ASP A 439 16.93 19.83 -5.82
C ASP A 439 17.35 21.16 -6.45
N ALA A 440 18.52 21.68 -6.05
CA ALA A 440 19.01 22.98 -6.53
C ALA A 440 19.43 22.97 -8.02
N SER A 441 19.81 21.81 -8.57
CA SER A 441 20.26 21.69 -9.96
C SER A 441 20.07 20.28 -10.50
N PRO A 442 19.75 20.11 -11.80
CA PRO A 442 19.70 18.79 -12.42
C PRO A 442 21.07 18.09 -12.48
N VAL A 443 21.02 16.79 -12.66
CA VAL A 443 22.19 15.90 -12.70
C VAL A 443 21.93 14.79 -13.71
N ILE A 444 22.97 14.39 -14.43
CA ILE A 444 22.91 13.20 -15.29
C ILE A 444 23.52 12.07 -14.50
N PHE A 445 22.83 10.94 -14.40
CA PHE A 445 23.33 9.74 -13.75
C PHE A 445 23.19 8.52 -14.66
N SER A 446 24.06 7.54 -14.47
CA SER A 446 23.92 6.19 -15.04
C SER A 446 23.21 5.29 -14.03
N THR A 447 22.16 4.60 -14.47
CA THR A 447 21.39 3.70 -13.60
C THR A 447 22.25 2.58 -13.03
N ARG A 448 22.02 2.21 -11.77
CA ARG A 448 22.63 1.03 -11.16
C ARG A 448 22.18 -0.27 -11.85
N PHE A 449 22.89 -1.35 -11.58
CA PHE A 449 22.45 -2.69 -11.95
C PHE A 449 21.24 -3.09 -11.07
N THR A 450 20.26 -3.78 -11.64
CA THR A 450 19.07 -4.21 -10.87
C THR A 450 19.41 -5.37 -9.95
N LEU A 451 18.76 -5.43 -8.79
CA LEU A 451 18.89 -6.55 -7.86
C LEU A 451 18.13 -7.78 -8.38
N ASN A 452 17.00 -7.57 -9.05
CA ASN A 452 16.24 -8.61 -9.72
C ASN A 452 16.82 -8.98 -11.08
N TYR A 453 16.62 -10.24 -11.48
CA TYR A 453 16.95 -10.72 -12.81
C TYR A 453 15.95 -10.22 -13.84
N LEU A 454 16.44 -9.61 -14.92
CA LEU A 454 15.61 -9.09 -16.01
C LEU A 454 15.61 -10.07 -17.19
N SER A 455 14.68 -11.03 -17.16
CA SER A 455 14.50 -11.99 -18.28
C SER A 455 13.80 -11.40 -19.51
N GLY A 456 13.30 -10.17 -19.41
CA GLY A 456 12.40 -9.56 -20.40
C GLY A 456 10.93 -9.85 -20.05
N PRO A 457 10.00 -9.71 -21.01
CA PRO A 457 8.58 -9.95 -20.76
C PRO A 457 8.32 -11.41 -20.38
N LEU A 458 7.67 -11.63 -19.23
CA LEU A 458 7.40 -12.99 -18.76
C LEU A 458 6.32 -13.67 -19.61
N SER A 459 6.59 -14.91 -20.02
CA SER A 459 5.61 -15.74 -20.72
C SER A 459 4.47 -16.18 -19.77
N LYS A 460 3.32 -16.59 -20.33
CA LYS A 460 2.20 -17.13 -19.55
C LYS A 460 2.62 -18.32 -18.68
N GLN A 461 3.51 -19.17 -19.20
CA GLN A 461 4.05 -20.32 -18.47
C GLN A 461 4.96 -19.90 -17.32
N ALA A 462 5.83 -18.90 -17.55
CA ALA A 462 6.68 -18.33 -16.50
C ALA A 462 5.84 -17.72 -15.37
N ILE A 463 4.77 -17.00 -15.69
CA ILE A 463 3.83 -16.44 -14.70
C ILE A 463 3.13 -17.56 -13.91
N ALA A 464 2.69 -18.63 -14.58
CA ALA A 464 2.09 -19.79 -13.92
C ALA A 464 3.06 -20.51 -12.97
N GLN A 465 4.34 -20.59 -13.36
CA GLN A 465 5.40 -21.12 -12.50
C GLN A 465 5.63 -20.23 -11.27
N LEU A 466 5.64 -18.89 -11.42
CA LEU A 466 5.73 -17.97 -10.28
C LEU A 466 4.57 -18.13 -9.30
N LYS A 467 3.34 -18.29 -9.82
CA LYS A 467 2.15 -18.56 -9.01
C LYS A 467 2.28 -19.87 -8.23
N ALA A 468 2.70 -20.94 -8.88
CA ALA A 468 2.87 -22.25 -8.25
C ALA A 468 3.93 -22.21 -7.14
N ASN A 469 5.08 -21.57 -7.40
CA ASN A 469 6.14 -21.38 -6.40
C ASN A 469 5.64 -20.60 -5.18
N SER A 470 4.78 -19.60 -5.39
CA SER A 470 4.21 -18.78 -4.31
C SER A 470 3.19 -19.52 -3.45
N GLN A 471 2.50 -20.53 -4.00
CA GLN A 471 1.52 -21.34 -3.27
C GLN A 471 2.16 -22.48 -2.47
N ALA A 472 3.26 -23.04 -2.96
CA ALA A 472 4.01 -24.10 -2.27
C ALA A 472 4.66 -23.65 -0.95
N ILE A 473 4.76 -22.33 -0.71
CA ILE A 473 5.41 -21.72 0.46
C ILE A 473 4.39 -21.30 1.54
N ALA A 474 3.07 -21.41 1.30
CA ALA A 474 2.06 -21.07 2.29
C ALA A 474 1.87 -22.21 3.33
N PRO A 475 1.87 -21.92 4.65
CA PRO A 475 1.52 -22.92 5.67
C PRO A 475 0.06 -23.34 5.50
N THR A 476 -0.18 -24.64 5.37
CA THR A 476 -1.51 -25.24 5.44
C THR A 476 -1.98 -25.25 6.89
N ASP A 477 -3.01 -24.47 7.20
CA ASP A 477 -3.64 -24.42 8.52
C ASP A 477 -4.54 -25.67 8.72
N PRO A 478 -4.20 -26.63 9.61
CA PRO A 478 -4.95 -27.87 9.76
C PRO A 478 -5.84 -27.78 11.00
N ALA A 479 -7.00 -27.12 10.87
CA ALA A 479 -7.94 -27.03 12.00
C ALA A 479 -9.42 -26.97 11.57
N GLN A 480 -9.91 -28.04 10.91
CA GLN A 480 -11.34 -28.38 10.96
C GLN A 480 -11.51 -29.90 10.98
N ALA A 481 -11.54 -30.48 12.18
CA ALA A 481 -12.03 -31.84 12.41
C ALA A 481 -12.70 -31.95 13.79
N GLN A 482 -14.04 -32.03 13.74
CA GLN A 482 -14.95 -32.84 14.58
C GLN A 482 -14.85 -32.73 16.11
N ALA A 483 -15.84 -32.06 16.72
CA ALA A 483 -16.22 -32.28 18.12
C ALA A 483 -17.40 -33.27 18.19
N THR A 484 -17.24 -34.32 19.00
CA THR A 484 -18.31 -35.24 19.41
C THR A 484 -18.62 -34.97 20.88
N THR A 485 -19.91 -34.78 21.20
CA THR A 485 -20.40 -34.56 22.56
C THR A 485 -20.74 -35.88 23.27
N PRO A 486 -20.47 -36.01 24.58
CA PRO A 486 -20.89 -37.16 25.39
C PRO A 486 -22.31 -36.98 25.97
N ALA A 487 -23.06 -38.08 26.06
CA ALA A 487 -24.43 -38.12 26.59
C ALA A 487 -24.48 -38.22 28.12
N ILE A 488 -25.41 -37.48 28.75
CA ILE A 488 -25.75 -37.59 30.19
C ILE A 488 -27.24 -37.98 30.32
N ASN A 489 -27.54 -38.94 31.19
CA ASN A 489 -28.88 -39.47 31.49
C ASN A 489 -29.76 -38.50 32.32
N PRO A 490 -31.06 -38.35 32.03
CA PRO A 490 -31.99 -37.56 32.85
C PRO A 490 -32.78 -38.42 33.85
N LEU A 491 -32.94 -37.93 35.08
CA LEU A 491 -33.98 -38.39 36.01
C LEU A 491 -34.73 -37.20 36.65
N ALA A 492 -36.06 -37.28 36.49
CA ALA A 492 -37.14 -36.78 37.33
C ALA A 492 -37.70 -35.35 37.16
N SER A 493 -39.02 -35.33 36.97
CA SER A 493 -40.01 -34.24 37.16
C SER A 493 -40.35 -33.40 35.92
N THR A 494 -41.35 -33.85 35.16
CA THR A 494 -41.80 -33.25 33.90
C THR A 494 -43.13 -32.50 34.07
N MET A 495 -43.23 -31.25 33.59
CA MET A 495 -44.50 -30.56 33.35
C MET A 495 -44.72 -30.36 31.84
N SER A 496 -45.97 -30.49 31.40
CA SER A 496 -46.42 -30.31 30.01
C SER A 496 -47.09 -28.95 29.75
N GLN A 497 -47.10 -28.03 30.73
CA GLN A 497 -47.63 -26.67 30.57
C GLN A 497 -46.66 -25.60 31.11
N PRO A 498 -46.57 -24.42 30.46
CA PRO A 498 -45.68 -23.34 30.89
C PRO A 498 -46.14 -22.74 32.24
N PRO A 499 -45.20 -22.38 33.13
CA PRO A 499 -45.51 -21.79 34.43
C PRO A 499 -46.09 -20.37 34.29
N ALA A 500 -47.01 -20.01 35.19
CA ALA A 500 -47.57 -18.66 35.25
C ALA A 500 -46.57 -17.68 35.92
N LEU A 501 -45.91 -16.84 35.13
CA LEU A 501 -44.98 -15.81 35.60
C LEU A 501 -45.67 -14.45 35.82
N PRO A 502 -45.08 -13.55 36.62
CA PRO A 502 -45.55 -12.17 36.74
C PRO A 502 -45.57 -11.44 35.38
N LYS A 503 -46.54 -10.53 35.18
CA LYS A 503 -46.79 -9.85 33.88
C LYS A 503 -45.61 -9.08 33.26
N ASP A 504 -44.61 -8.72 34.08
CA ASP A 504 -43.47 -7.88 33.67
C ASP A 504 -42.19 -8.72 33.44
N VAL A 505 -42.29 -10.05 33.52
CA VAL A 505 -41.18 -11.01 33.41
C VAL A 505 -41.32 -11.76 32.08
N GLY A 506 -40.28 -11.69 31.24
CA GLY A 506 -40.28 -12.38 29.96
C GLY A 506 -40.22 -13.90 30.10
N LEU A 507 -40.90 -14.63 29.21
CA LEU A 507 -40.79 -16.09 29.09
C LEU A 507 -40.47 -16.45 27.65
N TYR A 508 -39.30 -17.02 27.43
CA TYR A 508 -38.80 -17.36 26.10
C TYR A 508 -38.15 -18.74 26.06
N TYR A 509 -37.99 -19.26 24.86
CA TYR A 509 -37.39 -20.56 24.56
C TYR A 509 -36.27 -20.38 23.54
N ALA A 510 -35.11 -20.99 23.80
CA ALA A 510 -34.04 -21.04 22.81
C ALA A 510 -34.41 -22.01 21.66
N PRO A 511 -34.00 -21.72 20.41
CA PRO A 511 -34.23 -22.59 19.28
C PRO A 511 -33.49 -23.93 19.44
N LYS A 512 -33.99 -24.98 18.80
CA LYS A 512 -33.37 -26.31 18.75
C LYS A 512 -32.65 -26.49 17.42
N ASP A 513 -31.33 -26.71 17.46
CA ASP A 513 -30.55 -27.05 16.27
C ASP A 513 -30.63 -28.56 15.97
N GLY A 514 -31.24 -28.92 14.85
CA GLY A 514 -31.29 -30.30 14.33
C GLY A 514 -32.69 -30.84 14.02
N ALA A 515 -32.84 -31.47 12.85
CA ALA A 515 -34.08 -32.02 12.31
C ALA A 515 -34.50 -33.38 12.93
N GLY A 516 -34.56 -33.46 14.27
CA GLY A 516 -34.99 -34.66 14.97
C GLY A 516 -36.36 -34.48 15.64
N ASP A 517 -37.34 -35.29 15.24
CA ASP A 517 -38.73 -35.37 15.76
C ASP A 517 -38.85 -35.87 17.23
N GLY A 518 -37.74 -35.88 17.98
CA GLY A 518 -37.68 -36.37 19.37
C GLY A 518 -38.16 -35.33 20.41
N GLN A 519 -38.69 -35.82 21.53
CA GLN A 519 -39.07 -35.03 22.70
C GLN A 519 -37.89 -34.18 23.20
N THR A 520 -38.12 -32.88 23.37
CA THR A 520 -37.08 -31.91 23.74
C THR A 520 -37.20 -31.56 25.21
N PHE A 521 -36.13 -31.72 25.98
CA PHE A 521 -36.06 -31.35 27.39
C PHE A 521 -35.49 -29.94 27.51
N TYR A 522 -36.12 -29.09 28.31
CA TYR A 522 -35.70 -27.71 28.51
C TYR A 522 -35.33 -27.46 29.97
N GLU A 523 -34.19 -26.79 30.18
CA GLU A 523 -33.72 -26.31 31.47
C GLU A 523 -33.92 -24.78 31.58
N PRO A 524 -34.52 -24.27 32.68
CA PRO A 524 -34.69 -22.84 32.85
C PRO A 524 -33.40 -22.15 33.31
N THR A 525 -33.11 -21.01 32.70
CA THR A 525 -32.10 -20.04 33.15
C THR A 525 -32.75 -18.67 33.31
N ALA A 526 -32.17 -17.83 34.16
CA ALA A 526 -32.52 -16.42 34.21
C ALA A 526 -31.81 -15.70 33.06
N PHE A 527 -32.51 -14.86 32.31
CA PHE A 527 -31.90 -14.02 31.28
C PHE A 527 -32.15 -12.53 31.53
N ALA A 528 -31.23 -11.71 31.06
CA ALA A 528 -31.36 -10.27 31.00
C ALA A 528 -30.98 -9.77 29.61
N TYR A 529 -31.87 -9.02 28.99
CA TYR A 529 -31.62 -8.31 27.74
C TYR A 529 -31.37 -6.83 28.05
N ALA A 530 -30.18 -6.36 27.73
CA ALA A 530 -29.74 -5.00 28.04
C ALA A 530 -29.09 -4.33 26.84
N ARG A 531 -29.25 -3.01 26.76
CA ARG A 531 -28.50 -2.15 25.85
C ARG A 531 -27.45 -1.39 26.65
N VAL A 532 -26.21 -1.47 26.21
CA VAL A 532 -25.06 -0.79 26.82
C VAL A 532 -24.48 0.18 25.81
N PHE A 533 -24.29 1.42 26.24
CA PHE A 533 -23.60 2.44 25.45
C PHE A 533 -22.24 2.76 26.09
N PHE A 534 -21.18 2.57 25.31
CA PHE A 534 -19.83 2.97 25.66
C PHE A 534 -19.57 4.35 25.06
N ASN A 535 -19.18 5.31 25.90
CA ASN A 535 -18.85 6.66 25.49
C ASN A 535 -17.68 7.17 26.32
N ASP A 536 -16.49 7.19 25.72
CA ASP A 536 -15.31 7.75 26.33
C ASP A 536 -14.78 8.92 25.50
N LYS A 537 -14.70 10.10 26.11
CA LYS A 537 -14.24 11.32 25.44
C LYS A 537 -12.73 11.32 25.19
N LYS A 538 -11.96 10.57 25.97
CA LYS A 538 -10.50 10.57 25.89
C LYS A 538 -10.01 9.75 24.70
N SER A 539 -10.58 8.56 24.50
CA SER A 539 -10.34 7.71 23.33
C SER A 539 -11.19 8.09 22.12
N GLY A 540 -12.31 8.80 22.32
CA GLY A 540 -13.29 9.08 21.27
C GLY A 540 -14.21 7.90 20.97
N ALA A 541 -14.09 6.78 21.70
CA ALA A 541 -14.85 5.57 21.46
C ALA A 541 -16.34 5.77 21.75
N GLN A 542 -17.16 5.44 20.76
CA GLN A 542 -18.62 5.39 20.85
C GLN A 542 -19.10 4.04 20.31
N SER A 543 -19.78 3.26 21.14
CA SER A 543 -20.32 1.96 20.73
C SER A 543 -21.61 1.66 21.46
N GLN A 544 -22.58 1.08 20.75
CA GLN A 544 -23.81 0.57 21.34
C GLN A 544 -23.84 -0.95 21.15
N GLN A 545 -23.97 -1.67 22.25
CA GLN A 545 -24.07 -3.12 22.25
C GLN A 545 -25.40 -3.56 22.84
N GLN A 546 -25.98 -4.62 22.28
CA GLN A 546 -27.12 -5.32 22.84
C GLN A 546 -26.61 -6.64 23.41
N LEU A 547 -26.85 -6.85 24.70
CA LEU A 547 -26.36 -8.00 25.45
C LEU A 547 -27.54 -8.86 25.85
N LEU A 548 -27.45 -10.16 25.55
CA LEU A 548 -28.30 -11.19 26.13
C LEU A 548 -27.46 -11.98 27.14
N LEU A 549 -27.67 -11.70 28.42
CA LEU A 549 -26.97 -12.38 29.51
C LEU A 549 -27.84 -13.51 30.02
N THR A 550 -27.25 -14.68 30.27
CA THR A 550 -27.94 -15.83 30.89
C THR A 550 -27.16 -16.31 32.10
N THR A 551 -27.88 -16.75 33.13
CA THR A 551 -27.29 -17.35 34.33
C THR A 551 -28.19 -18.47 34.84
N ALA A 552 -27.58 -19.53 35.36
CA ALA A 552 -28.33 -20.65 35.91
C ALA A 552 -29.07 -20.24 37.20
N PHE A 553 -30.21 -20.87 37.45
CA PHE A 553 -30.88 -20.72 38.74
C PHE A 553 -30.13 -21.53 39.82
N GLY A 554 -29.64 -20.84 40.85
CA GLY A 554 -28.97 -21.45 42.01
C GLY A 554 -29.93 -21.79 43.16
N GLU A 555 -29.36 -22.26 44.27
CA GLU A 555 -30.09 -22.50 45.51
C GLU A 555 -30.10 -21.25 46.42
N PRO A 556 -31.14 -21.07 47.26
CA PRO A 556 -31.18 -20.00 48.25
C PRO A 556 -29.93 -20.00 49.16
N PRO A 557 -29.38 -18.83 49.52
CA PRO A 557 -29.97 -17.49 49.37
C PRO A 557 -29.71 -16.80 48.02
N LEU A 558 -28.86 -17.35 47.14
CA LEU A 558 -28.43 -16.70 45.90
C LEU A 558 -29.01 -17.44 44.68
N VAL A 559 -30.30 -17.20 44.42
CA VAL A 559 -31.05 -17.89 43.36
C VAL A 559 -30.67 -17.42 41.96
N VAL A 560 -30.26 -16.16 41.79
CA VAL A 560 -29.76 -15.59 40.54
C VAL A 560 -28.53 -14.76 40.84
N ASP A 561 -27.39 -15.14 40.27
CA ASP A 561 -26.14 -14.38 40.35
C ASP A 561 -25.71 -13.90 38.96
N TRP A 562 -25.85 -12.60 38.73
CA TRP A 562 -25.43 -11.98 37.48
C TRP A 562 -23.91 -11.87 37.36
N HIS A 563 -23.13 -12.03 38.43
CA HIS A 563 -21.67 -12.08 38.34
C HIS A 563 -21.15 -13.41 37.76
N GLN A 564 -22.03 -14.41 37.63
CA GLN A 564 -21.75 -15.66 36.92
C GLN A 564 -22.46 -15.73 35.57
N ALA A 565 -23.10 -14.63 35.14
CA ALA A 565 -23.79 -14.60 33.87
C ALA A 565 -22.80 -14.70 32.71
N ILE A 566 -23.19 -15.48 31.70
CA ILE A 566 -22.49 -15.62 30.44
C ILE A 566 -23.21 -14.82 29.36
N LEU A 567 -22.46 -14.28 28.40
CA LEU A 567 -23.03 -13.71 27.20
C LEU A 567 -23.53 -14.86 26.32
N SER A 568 -24.80 -14.82 25.95
CA SER A 568 -25.42 -15.82 25.08
C SER A 568 -24.97 -15.65 23.63
N ASP A 569 -24.68 -16.75 22.93
CA ASP A 569 -24.43 -16.77 21.48
C ASP A 569 -25.69 -16.43 20.66
N LEU A 570 -26.88 -16.59 21.26
CA LEU A 570 -28.16 -16.21 20.66
C LEU A 570 -28.43 -14.72 20.81
N THR A 571 -29.05 -14.11 19.79
CA THR A 571 -29.64 -12.77 19.90
C THR A 571 -31.06 -12.84 20.46
N PHE A 572 -31.56 -11.72 20.99
CA PHE A 572 -32.91 -11.67 21.55
C PHE A 572 -33.99 -11.99 20.51
N GLU A 573 -33.76 -11.61 19.25
CA GLU A 573 -34.69 -11.83 18.12
C GLU A 573 -34.77 -13.31 17.71
N GLN A 574 -33.78 -14.13 18.07
CA GLN A 574 -33.78 -15.57 17.82
C GLN A 574 -34.59 -16.36 18.87
N LEU A 575 -34.98 -15.71 19.97
CA LEU A 575 -35.75 -16.34 21.03
C LEU A 575 -37.20 -16.60 20.59
N GLN A 576 -37.72 -17.78 20.92
CA GLN A 576 -39.06 -18.21 20.56
C GLN A 576 -40.03 -17.94 21.71
N SER A 577 -41.28 -17.59 21.37
CA SER A 577 -42.37 -17.38 22.34
C SER A 577 -43.07 -18.68 22.77
N ALA A 578 -42.76 -19.81 22.12
CA ALA A 578 -43.29 -21.13 22.43
C ALA A 578 -42.19 -22.19 22.31
N PRO A 579 -42.21 -23.26 23.12
CA PRO A 579 -41.24 -24.33 23.03
C PRO A 579 -41.48 -25.20 21.80
N HIS A 580 -40.41 -25.82 21.30
CA HIS A 580 -40.53 -26.84 20.26
C HIS A 580 -41.21 -28.10 20.81
N GLN A 581 -42.32 -28.51 20.19
CA GLN A 581 -43.12 -29.65 20.64
C GLN A 581 -42.69 -30.95 19.94
N PRO A 582 -42.70 -32.11 20.64
CA PRO A 582 -43.12 -32.29 22.04
C PRO A 582 -42.05 -31.84 23.04
N ALA A 583 -42.44 -31.05 24.06
CA ALA A 583 -41.53 -30.45 25.04
C ALA A 583 -41.73 -31.00 26.47
N VAL A 584 -40.63 -31.04 27.24
CA VAL A 584 -40.61 -31.25 28.69
C VAL A 584 -39.89 -30.10 29.34
N LEU A 585 -40.56 -29.37 30.23
CA LEU A 585 -39.96 -28.23 30.93
C LEU A 585 -39.55 -28.63 32.35
N LYS A 586 -38.28 -28.39 32.72
CA LYS A 586 -37.81 -28.51 34.10
C LYS A 586 -38.45 -27.42 34.98
N GLN A 587 -38.75 -27.76 36.23
CA GLN A 587 -39.44 -26.86 37.16
C GLN A 587 -38.59 -25.63 37.52
N LEU A 588 -39.26 -24.48 37.64
CA LEU A 588 -38.64 -23.25 38.12
C LEU A 588 -38.48 -23.25 39.65
N PRO A 589 -37.46 -22.58 40.20
CA PRO A 589 -37.39 -22.28 41.62
C PRO A 589 -38.59 -21.46 42.07
N THR A 590 -39.08 -21.69 43.29
CA THR A 590 -40.24 -20.97 43.85
C THR A 590 -40.09 -19.46 43.85
N GLN A 591 -38.86 -18.96 44.02
CA GLN A 591 -38.53 -17.53 44.04
C GLN A 591 -38.72 -16.86 42.68
N ALA A 592 -38.62 -17.61 41.57
CA ALA A 592 -38.86 -17.09 40.22
C ALA A 592 -40.34 -16.80 39.94
N LEU A 593 -41.25 -17.33 40.78
CA LEU A 593 -42.68 -17.05 40.72
C LEU A 593 -43.07 -15.76 41.50
N ASP A 594 -42.15 -15.24 42.34
CA ASP A 594 -42.38 -14.03 43.13
C ASP A 594 -41.94 -12.76 42.39
N LYS A 595 -42.85 -11.78 42.29
CA LYS A 595 -42.60 -10.48 41.67
C LYS A 595 -41.55 -9.65 42.42
N ALA A 596 -41.41 -9.81 43.74
CA ALA A 596 -40.43 -9.05 44.51
C ALA A 596 -38.98 -9.44 44.16
N SER A 597 -38.72 -10.74 43.94
CA SER A 597 -37.41 -11.27 43.53
C SER A 597 -36.89 -10.63 42.25
N TRP A 598 -37.73 -10.54 41.21
CA TRP A 598 -37.34 -9.99 39.90
C TRP A 598 -36.92 -8.51 39.97
N LYS A 599 -37.53 -7.69 40.84
CA LYS A 599 -37.11 -6.29 41.04
C LYS A 599 -35.71 -6.17 41.64
N VAL A 600 -35.32 -7.12 42.48
CA VAL A 600 -33.97 -7.19 43.06
C VAL A 600 -32.98 -7.63 42.00
N TRP A 601 -33.30 -8.70 41.26
CA TRP A 601 -32.46 -9.23 40.20
C TRP A 601 -32.23 -8.24 39.07
N GLU A 602 -33.27 -7.52 38.62
CA GLU A 602 -33.16 -6.50 37.57
C GLU A 602 -32.19 -5.37 37.94
N LYS A 603 -32.18 -4.94 39.21
CA LYS A 603 -31.20 -3.95 39.69
C LYS A 603 -29.77 -4.51 39.70
N ALA A 604 -29.61 -5.77 40.06
CA ALA A 604 -28.31 -6.44 40.11
C ALA A 604 -27.69 -6.63 38.71
N VAL A 605 -28.50 -6.77 37.65
CA VAL A 605 -28.03 -6.83 36.24
C VAL A 605 -27.15 -5.63 35.91
N LYS A 606 -27.57 -4.41 36.27
CA LYS A 606 -26.84 -3.19 35.92
C LYS A 606 -25.45 -3.14 36.56
N GLU A 607 -25.34 -3.57 37.81
CA GLU A 607 -24.06 -3.62 38.52
C GLU A 607 -23.14 -4.68 37.92
N ALA A 608 -23.66 -5.87 37.61
CA ALA A 608 -22.89 -6.93 36.96
C ALA A 608 -22.37 -6.51 35.58
N ILE A 609 -23.21 -5.90 34.74
CA ILE A 609 -22.78 -5.35 33.44
C ILE A 609 -21.65 -4.34 33.63
N ARG A 610 -21.74 -3.45 34.63
CA ARG A 610 -20.72 -2.43 34.88
C ARG A 610 -19.36 -3.02 35.23
N GLN A 611 -19.33 -4.16 35.91
CA GLN A 611 -18.11 -4.80 36.37
C GLN A 611 -17.51 -5.77 35.36
N GLN A 612 -18.34 -6.41 34.53
CA GLN A 612 -17.90 -7.48 33.62
C GLN A 612 -17.72 -7.01 32.18
N GLN A 613 -18.49 -6.02 31.74
CA GLN A 613 -18.49 -5.57 30.34
C GLN A 613 -17.55 -4.37 30.22
N VAL A 614 -16.39 -4.62 29.62
CA VAL A 614 -15.40 -3.58 29.32
C VAL A 614 -15.08 -3.58 27.83
N LEU A 615 -14.95 -2.39 27.27
CA LEU A 615 -14.44 -2.21 25.93
C LEU A 615 -12.91 -2.10 26.01
N ASN A 616 -12.21 -3.04 25.38
CA ASN A 616 -10.75 -3.02 25.28
C ASN A 616 -10.34 -2.26 24.02
N LEU A 617 -9.48 -1.27 24.17
CA LEU A 617 -8.83 -0.57 23.06
C LEU A 617 -7.31 -0.66 23.22
N TRP A 618 -6.58 -0.61 22.11
CA TRP A 618 -5.14 -0.45 22.14
C TRP A 618 -4.77 1.04 22.15
N TYR A 619 -3.64 1.38 22.78
CA TYR A 619 -3.10 2.72 22.87
C TYR A 619 -1.59 2.72 22.63
N VAL A 620 -1.12 3.76 21.93
CA VAL A 620 0.31 4.00 21.69
C VAL A 620 0.66 5.39 22.23
N ASP A 621 1.51 5.44 23.27
CA ASP A 621 1.81 6.68 23.98
C ASP A 621 2.60 7.69 23.15
N SER A 622 3.58 7.22 22.35
CA SER A 622 4.39 8.07 21.46
C SER A 622 3.56 8.84 20.43
N LEU A 623 2.42 8.27 20.01
CA LEU A 623 1.48 8.86 19.06
C LEU A 623 0.24 9.46 19.73
N LYS A 624 0.01 9.16 21.01
CA LYS A 624 -1.24 9.45 21.73
C LYS A 624 -2.49 8.96 20.98
N LEU A 625 -2.37 7.81 20.31
CA LEU A 625 -3.39 7.27 19.41
C LEU A 625 -4.07 6.05 20.04
N TYR A 626 -5.40 5.99 19.94
CA TYR A 626 -6.22 4.83 20.36
C TYR A 626 -6.70 4.04 19.13
N SER A 627 -6.95 2.75 19.32
CA SER A 627 -7.64 1.91 18.34
C SER A 627 -9.12 2.30 18.21
N GLU A 628 -9.72 1.99 17.07
CA GLU A 628 -11.17 2.06 16.87
C GLU A 628 -11.86 0.90 17.61
N VAL A 629 -13.17 1.05 17.83
CA VAL A 629 -13.99 0.02 18.48
C VAL A 629 -14.05 -1.21 17.59
N ALA A 630 -13.66 -2.38 18.12
CA ALA A 630 -13.60 -3.63 17.37
C ALA A 630 -12.64 -3.62 16.15
N GLU A 631 -11.68 -2.68 16.12
CA GLU A 631 -10.52 -2.77 15.23
C GLU A 631 -9.76 -4.08 15.55
N SER A 632 -9.14 -4.72 14.56
CA SER A 632 -8.17 -5.79 14.84
C SER A 632 -6.81 -5.20 15.18
N GLU A 633 -5.96 -5.94 15.91
CA GLU A 633 -4.62 -5.46 16.24
C GLU A 633 -3.82 -5.12 14.95
N GLU A 634 -3.96 -5.96 13.92
CA GLU A 634 -3.33 -5.77 12.62
C GLU A 634 -3.81 -4.50 11.91
N ALA A 635 -5.12 -4.25 11.89
CA ALA A 635 -5.68 -3.03 11.31
C ALA A 635 -5.17 -1.78 12.06
N PHE A 636 -5.09 -1.86 13.39
CA PHE A 636 -4.53 -0.78 14.20
C PHE A 636 -3.06 -0.56 13.89
N ARG A 637 -2.23 -1.62 13.86
CA ARG A 637 -0.81 -1.53 13.49
C ARG A 637 -0.61 -0.92 12.10
N ASN A 638 -1.45 -1.26 11.13
CA ASN A 638 -1.42 -0.65 9.80
C ASN A 638 -1.69 0.85 9.83
N ARG A 639 -2.62 1.27 10.69
CA ARG A 639 -2.91 2.69 10.89
C ARG A 639 -1.77 3.43 11.61
N LEU A 640 -0.95 2.73 12.39
CA LEU A 640 0.26 3.28 13.03
C LEU A 640 1.43 3.49 12.04
N ILE A 641 1.49 2.75 10.92
CA ILE A 641 2.62 2.80 9.97
C ILE A 641 2.93 4.25 9.55
N VAL A 642 1.93 4.98 9.08
CA VAL A 642 2.14 6.35 8.58
C VAL A 642 2.55 7.35 9.66
N PRO A 643 1.84 7.51 10.78
CA PRO A 643 2.25 8.47 11.81
C PRO A 643 3.62 8.10 12.43
N LEU A 644 3.98 6.82 12.50
CA LEU A 644 5.33 6.41 12.92
C LEU A 644 6.38 6.75 11.86
N HIS A 645 6.11 6.50 10.57
CA HIS A 645 6.99 6.90 9.48
C HIS A 645 7.18 8.43 9.47
N GLU A 646 6.14 9.23 9.70
CA GLU A 646 6.28 10.69 9.79
C GLU A 646 7.23 11.12 10.94
N GLN A 647 7.04 10.57 12.15
CA GLN A 647 7.96 10.86 13.27
C GLN A 647 9.39 10.39 12.98
N ARG A 648 9.54 9.22 12.36
CA ARG A 648 10.83 8.68 11.92
C ARG A 648 11.49 9.58 10.90
N ASP A 649 10.78 9.99 9.85
CA ASP A 649 11.32 10.80 8.76
C ASP A 649 11.73 12.19 9.27
N ILE A 650 10.95 12.79 10.18
CA ILE A 650 11.34 14.02 10.89
C ILE A 650 12.62 13.81 11.71
N ALA A 651 12.70 12.71 12.48
CA ALA A 651 13.88 12.39 13.28
C ALA A 651 15.12 12.13 12.41
N ILE A 652 14.97 11.40 11.30
CA ILE A 652 16.03 11.15 10.31
C ILE A 652 16.47 12.46 9.67
N ALA A 653 15.55 13.35 9.29
CA ALA A 653 15.89 14.65 8.71
C ALA A 653 16.70 15.52 9.68
N GLN A 654 16.26 15.62 10.94
CA GLN A 654 16.99 16.34 11.99
C GLN A 654 18.38 15.74 12.25
N LEU A 655 18.45 14.42 12.25
CA LEU A 655 19.70 13.68 12.43
C LEU A 655 20.66 13.96 11.26
N ARG A 656 20.19 13.83 10.01
CA ARG A 656 20.95 14.17 8.79
C ARG A 656 21.44 15.61 8.83
N ASP A 657 20.61 16.59 9.18
CA ASP A 657 21.00 18.00 9.30
C ASP A 657 22.11 18.23 10.34
N SER A 658 22.05 17.52 11.47
CA SER A 658 23.05 17.63 12.54
C SER A 658 24.41 17.05 12.12
N PHE A 659 24.40 15.93 11.39
CA PHE A 659 25.59 15.28 10.86
C PHE A 659 26.14 16.01 9.64
N ALA A 660 25.27 16.64 8.84
CA ALA A 660 25.65 17.42 7.66
C ALA A 660 26.64 18.53 7.99
N LYS A 661 26.35 19.29 9.05
CA LYS A 661 27.24 20.36 9.55
C LYS A 661 28.61 19.85 9.97
N LYS A 662 28.70 18.62 10.52
CA LYS A 662 29.96 18.00 10.95
C LYS A 662 30.77 17.51 9.74
N GLN A 663 30.11 16.83 8.81
CA GLN A 663 30.74 16.33 7.58
C GLN A 663 31.25 17.49 6.71
N ASP A 664 30.47 18.56 6.52
CA ASP A 664 30.89 19.76 5.78
C ASP A 664 32.15 20.40 6.38
N ALA A 665 32.22 20.47 7.71
CA ALA A 665 33.37 21.02 8.41
C ALA A 665 34.64 20.18 8.18
N LEU A 666 34.51 18.84 8.18
CA LEU A 666 35.63 17.93 7.90
C LEU A 666 36.00 17.88 6.42
N ALA A 667 35.03 17.88 5.52
CA ALA A 667 35.26 17.90 4.08
C ALA A 667 36.03 19.15 3.64
N LYS A 668 35.69 20.32 4.20
CA LYS A 668 36.46 21.57 3.99
C LYS A 668 37.89 21.46 4.49
N LYS A 669 38.12 20.81 5.64
CA LYS A 669 39.48 20.57 6.16
C LYS A 669 40.25 19.60 5.27
N LEU A 670 39.62 18.53 4.81
CA LEU A 670 40.22 17.53 3.92
C LEU A 670 40.60 18.16 2.58
N GLN A 671 39.71 18.96 1.99
CA GLN A 671 40.00 19.68 0.75
C GLN A 671 41.19 20.62 0.92
N ALA A 672 41.21 21.44 1.98
CA ALA A 672 42.33 22.34 2.26
C ALA A 672 43.65 21.59 2.50
N ALA A 673 43.61 20.43 3.14
CA ALA A 673 44.78 19.57 3.34
C ALA A 673 45.27 18.96 2.02
N ASN A 674 44.35 18.51 1.16
CA ASN A 674 44.67 17.89 -0.12
C ASN A 674 45.23 18.90 -1.13
N GLU A 675 44.71 20.13 -1.14
CA GLU A 675 45.26 21.24 -1.94
C GLU A 675 46.71 21.57 -1.53
N LYS A 676 47.00 21.61 -0.22
CA LYS A 676 48.37 21.79 0.30
C LYS A 676 49.28 20.61 -0.05
N TYR A 677 48.77 19.39 0.08
CA TYR A 677 49.48 18.17 -0.30
C TYR A 677 49.89 18.22 -1.78
N GLN A 678 48.95 18.56 -2.68
CA GLN A 678 49.25 18.66 -4.11
C GLN A 678 50.26 19.77 -4.42
N GLN A 679 50.15 20.94 -3.77
CA GLN A 679 51.12 22.03 -3.94
C GLN A 679 52.53 21.61 -3.53
N GLN A 680 52.69 20.96 -2.37
CA GLN A 680 54.00 20.52 -1.88
C GLN A 680 54.55 19.28 -2.61
N ALA A 681 53.68 18.36 -3.06
CA ALA A 681 54.06 17.21 -3.87
C ALA A 681 54.56 17.64 -5.26
N ALA A 682 53.93 18.66 -5.85
CA ALA A 682 54.36 19.27 -7.12
C ALA A 682 55.69 20.02 -6.98
N GLU A 683 55.96 20.64 -5.83
CA GLU A 683 57.24 21.30 -5.53
C GLU A 683 58.37 20.32 -5.19
N SER A 684 58.05 19.13 -4.65
CA SER A 684 59.04 18.16 -4.16
C SER A 684 59.39 17.02 -5.15
N SER A 685 58.67 16.86 -6.27
CA SER A 685 58.96 15.76 -7.20
C SER A 685 58.94 16.17 -8.68
N LYS A 686 60.12 16.01 -9.33
CA LYS A 686 60.29 15.91 -10.78
C LYS A 686 60.18 14.45 -11.24
N GLY A 687 59.44 13.62 -10.52
CA GLY A 687 59.38 12.18 -10.80
C GLY A 687 58.49 11.42 -9.81
N TRP A 688 57.20 11.34 -10.13
CA TRP A 688 56.36 10.17 -9.89
C TRP A 688 55.09 10.30 -10.76
N LEU A 689 55.12 9.67 -11.93
CA LEU A 689 53.93 9.34 -12.72
C LEU A 689 53.64 7.86 -12.45
N ASP A 690 52.35 7.51 -12.39
CA ASP A 690 51.76 6.18 -12.15
C ASP A 690 51.54 5.74 -10.70
N ALA A 691 50.70 6.48 -9.98
CA ALA A 691 49.62 5.85 -9.22
C ALA A 691 48.39 6.77 -9.24
N GLY A 692 47.41 6.39 -10.05
CA GLY A 692 46.06 6.96 -10.02
C GLY A 692 45.40 6.60 -8.70
N VAL A 693 45.59 7.45 -7.71
CA VAL A 693 45.00 7.33 -6.39
C VAL A 693 43.68 8.10 -6.42
N SER A 694 42.60 7.45 -6.86
CA SER A 694 41.23 7.92 -6.60
C SER A 694 40.89 7.60 -5.14
N ILE A 695 41.54 8.26 -4.19
CA ILE A 695 41.23 8.13 -2.77
C ILE A 695 40.00 8.98 -2.44
N GLY A 696 38.94 8.32 -1.98
CA GLY A 696 38.13 8.82 -0.87
C GLY A 696 36.99 9.81 -1.17
N SER A 697 36.22 9.67 -2.25
CA SER A 697 35.00 10.49 -2.46
C SER A 697 33.68 9.72 -2.41
N ALA A 698 33.70 8.39 -2.29
CA ALA A 698 32.48 7.57 -2.33
C ALA A 698 31.56 7.74 -1.10
N VAL A 699 32.10 8.18 0.05
CA VAL A 699 31.34 8.23 1.33
C VAL A 699 30.69 9.59 1.59
N LEU A 700 31.15 10.67 0.95
CA LEU A 700 30.65 12.03 1.23
C LEU A 700 29.23 12.30 0.71
N GLY A 701 28.79 11.59 -0.34
CA GLY A 701 27.45 11.75 -0.91
C GLY A 701 26.38 10.80 -0.34
N ALA A 702 26.81 9.75 0.38
CA ALA A 702 25.96 8.59 0.66
C ALA A 702 24.90 8.79 1.76
N PHE A 703 24.88 9.94 2.43
CA PHE A 703 24.14 10.11 3.67
C PHE A 703 23.24 11.34 3.77
N MET A 704 23.47 12.37 2.95
CA MET A 704 22.80 13.66 3.14
C MET A 704 21.56 13.89 2.29
N GLY A 705 21.36 13.13 1.22
CA GLY A 705 20.44 13.56 0.17
C GLY A 705 20.92 14.87 -0.47
N ARG A 706 20.38 15.21 -1.63
CA ARG A 706 20.96 16.24 -2.50
C ARG A 706 20.78 17.68 -2.04
N LYS A 707 20.04 17.91 -0.94
CA LYS A 707 19.70 19.24 -0.41
C LYS A 707 20.90 20.02 0.18
N ALA A 708 21.98 19.35 0.61
CA ALA A 708 23.09 20.00 1.32
C ALA A 708 24.16 20.67 0.43
N LEU A 709 24.25 20.33 -0.85
CA LEU A 709 25.29 20.83 -1.77
C LEU A 709 24.79 21.95 -2.69
N SER A 710 24.16 22.97 -2.11
CA SER A 710 23.66 24.14 -2.84
C SER A 710 24.78 25.13 -3.20
N GLN A 711 24.70 25.68 -4.43
CA GLN A 711 25.60 26.70 -5.01
C GLN A 711 25.55 28.07 -4.30
N THR A 712 24.68 28.29 -3.31
CA THR A 712 24.40 29.63 -2.79
C THR A 712 25.45 30.16 -1.80
N ASN A 713 26.39 29.33 -1.32
CA ASN A 713 27.50 29.80 -0.48
C ASN A 713 28.74 30.28 -1.27
N ILE A 714 28.74 30.21 -2.60
CA ILE A 714 29.97 30.44 -3.40
C ILE A 714 30.17 31.90 -3.83
N ASN A 715 29.13 32.73 -3.85
CA ASN A 715 29.33 34.16 -4.20
C ASN A 715 30.07 34.97 -3.11
N ASN A 716 30.28 34.39 -1.92
CA ASN A 716 31.15 34.95 -0.88
C ASN A 716 32.56 34.31 -0.83
N VAL A 717 32.83 33.26 -1.62
CA VAL A 717 34.12 32.56 -1.62
C VAL A 717 35.23 33.38 -2.30
N LYS A 718 34.90 34.33 -3.17
CA LYS A 718 35.88 35.27 -3.76
C LYS A 718 36.38 36.36 -2.80
N ARG A 719 35.85 36.48 -1.58
CA ARG A 719 36.29 37.49 -0.58
C ARG A 719 36.85 36.90 0.72
N ALA A 720 36.80 35.58 0.90
CA ALA A 720 37.33 34.92 2.09
C ALA A 720 38.78 34.40 1.94
N MET A 721 39.53 34.87 0.93
CA MET A 721 40.96 34.53 0.77
C MET A 721 41.91 35.39 1.63
N ASN A 722 41.42 36.36 2.40
CA ASN A 722 42.27 37.27 3.18
C ASN A 722 42.07 37.23 4.70
N SER A 723 41.35 36.25 5.26
CA SER A 723 41.16 36.21 6.71
C SER A 723 40.88 34.81 7.26
N VAL A 724 41.90 33.94 7.26
CA VAL A 724 42.05 32.93 8.30
C VAL A 724 43.50 32.97 8.75
N GLY A 725 43.67 33.33 10.02
CA GLY A 725 44.95 33.61 10.64
C GLY A 725 45.86 32.39 10.74
N ASP A 726 47.14 32.67 10.55
CA ASP A 726 48.28 32.14 11.29
C ASP A 726 48.12 30.69 11.82
N ILE A 727 48.27 29.73 10.91
CA ILE A 727 48.71 28.38 11.29
C ILE A 727 50.21 28.33 10.96
N ASN A 728 51.00 28.37 12.02
CA ASN A 728 52.44 28.27 12.11
C ASN A 728 53.12 27.64 10.87
N ALA A 729 53.99 28.42 10.23
CA ALA A 729 54.83 28.02 9.12
C ALA A 729 55.93 27.05 9.58
N ASN A 730 55.58 25.79 9.83
CA ASN A 730 56.53 24.69 9.73
C ASN A 730 56.35 24.05 8.35
N LYS A 731 57.47 23.83 7.64
CA LYS A 731 57.52 23.01 6.42
C LYS A 731 57.10 21.58 6.80
N GLN A 732 55.79 21.33 6.78
CA GLN A 732 55.26 19.98 6.93
C GLN A 732 55.77 19.13 5.77
N SER A 733 56.16 17.90 6.05
CA SER A 733 56.59 16.99 4.99
C SER A 733 55.37 16.45 4.23
N VAL A 734 55.56 16.02 2.97
CA VAL A 734 54.51 15.36 2.18
C VAL A 734 53.89 14.17 2.94
N ALA A 735 54.68 13.46 3.75
CA ALA A 735 54.22 12.35 4.59
C ALA A 735 53.31 12.80 5.76
N GLU A 736 53.56 13.98 6.34
CA GLU A 736 52.69 14.53 7.40
C GLU A 736 51.35 14.99 6.85
N LEU A 737 51.33 15.59 5.64
CA LEU A 737 50.10 15.98 4.97
C LEU A 737 49.29 14.76 4.52
N ASP A 738 49.94 13.71 4.02
CA ASP A 738 49.27 12.44 3.70
C ASP A 738 48.62 11.82 4.96
N ALA A 739 49.34 11.79 6.09
CA ALA A 739 48.78 11.32 7.36
C ALA A 739 47.57 12.14 7.84
N ILE A 740 47.59 13.47 7.66
CA ILE A 740 46.46 14.36 7.98
C ILE A 740 45.26 14.06 7.06
N CYS A 741 45.49 13.88 5.75
CA CYS A 741 44.44 13.52 4.80
C CYS A 741 43.82 12.16 5.15
N GLN A 742 44.64 11.16 5.49
CA GLN A 742 44.16 9.84 5.91
C GLN A 742 43.36 9.91 7.21
N GLN A 743 43.81 10.69 8.20
CA GLN A 743 43.08 10.88 9.45
C GLN A 743 41.72 11.57 9.22
N LEU A 744 41.68 12.66 8.45
CA LEU A 744 40.44 13.37 8.13
C LEU A 744 39.47 12.49 7.32
N GLN A 745 39.98 11.61 6.45
CA GLN A 745 39.18 10.62 5.75
C GLN A 745 38.58 9.59 6.71
N GLN A 746 39.38 9.05 7.64
CA GLN A 746 38.89 8.12 8.67
C GLN A 746 37.84 8.76 9.58
N GLU A 747 38.03 10.03 9.97
CA GLU A 747 37.04 10.77 10.74
C GLU A 747 35.72 10.94 9.97
N LEU A 748 35.78 11.28 8.67
CA LEU A 748 34.60 11.35 7.81
C LEU A 748 33.86 10.01 7.70
N ASP A 749 34.60 8.92 7.48
CA ASP A 749 34.04 7.57 7.38
C ASP A 749 33.38 7.15 8.71
N SER A 750 34.03 7.45 9.84
CA SER A 750 33.49 7.16 11.18
C SER A 750 32.19 7.89 11.48
N ILE A 751 32.07 9.16 11.04
CA ILE A 751 30.85 9.96 11.21
C ILE A 751 29.74 9.42 10.31
N GLY A 752 30.05 8.94 9.11
CA GLY A 752 29.09 8.23 8.24
C GLY A 752 28.55 6.97 8.92
N GLN A 753 29.43 6.14 9.50
CA GLN A 753 29.02 4.93 10.23
C GLN A 753 28.16 5.26 11.46
N GLN A 754 28.51 6.31 12.21
CA GLN A 754 27.70 6.77 13.35
C GLN A 754 26.31 7.24 12.91
N LEU A 755 26.21 7.96 11.80
CA LEU A 755 24.93 8.39 11.23
C LEU A 755 24.08 7.18 10.83
N GLN A 756 24.66 6.21 10.11
CA GLN A 756 23.94 4.99 9.71
C GLN A 756 23.42 4.23 10.93
N SER A 757 24.26 3.99 11.93
CA SER A 757 23.87 3.28 13.15
C SER A 757 22.74 3.98 13.90
N GLN A 758 22.73 5.32 13.93
CA GLN A 758 21.64 6.08 14.52
C GLN A 758 20.36 6.00 13.67
N ILE A 759 20.45 6.03 12.33
CA ILE A 759 19.30 5.83 11.44
C ILE A 759 18.71 4.42 11.62
N ASP A 760 19.53 3.37 11.69
CA ASP A 760 19.09 1.99 11.93
C ASP A 760 18.37 1.84 13.28
N THR A 761 18.84 2.57 14.29
CA THR A 761 18.18 2.63 15.60
C THR A 761 16.81 3.31 15.51
N LEU A 762 16.68 4.38 14.72
CA LEU A 762 15.39 5.03 14.48
C LEU A 762 14.44 4.11 13.69
N ALA A 763 14.96 3.33 12.73
CA ALA A 763 14.17 2.37 11.96
C ALA A 763 13.44 1.37 12.85
N THR A 764 14.16 0.81 13.83
CA THR A 764 13.62 -0.15 14.80
C THR A 764 12.74 0.51 15.85
N THR A 765 13.05 1.75 16.24
CA THR A 765 12.25 2.50 17.23
C THR A 765 10.85 2.85 16.71
N TYR A 766 10.72 3.13 15.41
CA TYR A 766 9.47 3.55 14.77
C TYR A 766 8.83 2.46 13.91
N ASP A 767 9.13 1.19 14.17
CA ASP A 767 8.50 0.07 13.46
C ASP A 767 7.13 -0.27 14.08
N ALA A 768 6.08 -0.18 13.26
CA ALA A 768 4.69 -0.44 13.66
C ALA A 768 4.44 -1.89 14.11
N GLN A 769 5.26 -2.84 13.66
CA GLN A 769 5.11 -4.25 14.02
C GLN A 769 5.71 -4.56 15.39
N SER A 770 6.76 -3.83 15.79
CA SER A 770 7.44 -4.04 17.08
C SER A 770 7.06 -3.02 18.16
N ILE A 771 6.34 -1.95 17.82
CA ILE A 771 5.89 -0.96 18.82
C ILE A 771 4.97 -1.60 19.87
N ALA A 772 5.18 -1.20 21.14
CA ALA A 772 4.39 -1.66 22.26
C ALA A 772 2.95 -1.08 22.18
N LEU A 773 1.96 -1.94 22.42
CA LEU A 773 0.55 -1.58 22.49
C LEU A 773 0.06 -1.73 23.92
N ASP A 774 -0.39 -0.63 24.52
CA ASP A 774 -1.02 -0.66 25.84
C ASP A 774 -2.51 -0.99 25.70
N THR A 775 -3.07 -1.82 26.58
CA THR A 775 -4.52 -2.08 26.62
C THR A 775 -5.23 -1.11 27.56
N VAL A 776 -6.18 -0.35 27.03
CA VAL A 776 -7.03 0.58 27.79
C VAL A 776 -8.43 -0.01 27.90
N GLN A 777 -8.89 -0.21 29.14
CA GLN A 777 -10.21 -0.74 29.44
C GLN A 777 -11.21 0.40 29.72
N ILE A 778 -12.32 0.40 29.00
CA ILE A 778 -13.40 1.38 29.16
C ILE A 778 -14.64 0.67 29.69
N ALA A 779 -15.00 0.96 30.93
CA ALA A 779 -16.24 0.47 31.54
C ALA A 779 -17.42 1.42 31.22
N PRO A 780 -18.65 0.89 31.03
CA PRO A 780 -19.82 1.72 30.80
C PRO A 780 -20.24 2.43 32.10
N ALA A 781 -20.77 3.66 32.00
CA ALA A 781 -21.35 4.32 33.17
C ALA A 781 -22.75 3.78 33.46
N ALA A 782 -23.20 3.82 34.73
CA ALA A 782 -24.50 3.29 35.12
C ALA A 782 -25.70 3.94 34.39
N LYS A 783 -25.56 5.20 33.97
CA LYS A 783 -26.56 5.93 33.18
C LYS A 783 -26.67 5.43 31.73
N ASP A 784 -25.62 4.78 31.22
CA ASP A 784 -25.49 4.33 29.84
C ASP A 784 -25.87 2.84 29.69
N ILE A 785 -26.41 2.23 30.76
CA ILE A 785 -26.91 0.86 30.80
C ILE A 785 -28.45 0.88 30.94
N THR A 786 -29.12 0.38 29.91
CA THR A 786 -30.58 0.22 29.90
C THR A 786 -30.93 -1.27 29.89
N VAL A 787 -31.46 -1.78 31.00
CA VAL A 787 -32.05 -3.13 31.04
C VAL A 787 -33.42 -3.04 30.38
N LEU A 788 -33.60 -3.76 29.29
CA LEU A 788 -34.82 -3.74 28.49
C LEU A 788 -35.81 -4.80 28.96
N LEU A 789 -35.30 -5.97 29.34
CA LEU A 789 -36.13 -7.08 29.80
C LEU A 789 -35.32 -8.03 30.70
N VAL A 790 -35.97 -8.57 31.73
CA VAL A 790 -35.48 -9.72 32.49
C VAL A 790 -36.53 -10.82 32.47
N GLY A 791 -36.10 -12.06 32.50
CA GLY A 791 -37.03 -13.17 32.41
C GLY A 791 -36.43 -14.54 32.54
N VAL A 792 -37.27 -15.53 32.23
CA VAL A 792 -36.88 -16.94 32.17
C VAL A 792 -36.64 -17.31 30.72
N LEU A 793 -35.47 -17.90 30.45
CA LEU A 793 -35.13 -18.52 29.19
C LEU A 793 -35.05 -20.03 29.40
N TYR A 794 -35.90 -20.78 28.70
CA TYR A 794 -35.79 -22.23 28.65
C TYR A 794 -34.82 -22.63 27.53
N GLN A 795 -33.70 -23.25 27.91
CA GLN A 795 -32.68 -23.73 26.98
C GLN A 795 -32.84 -25.24 26.75
N PRO A 796 -32.80 -25.72 25.50
CA PRO A 796 -32.86 -27.15 25.23
C PRO A 796 -31.59 -27.84 25.74
N LEU A 797 -31.76 -29.04 26.31
CA LEU A 797 -30.69 -29.95 26.76
C LEU A 797 -30.16 -30.83 25.64
#